data_AF-A0A2V9IC08-F1
#
_entry.id   AF-A0A2V9IC08-F1
#
_cell.length_a   1.000
_cell.length_b   1.000
_cell.length_c   1.000
_cell.angle_alpha   90.00
_cell.angle_beta   90.00
_cell.angle_gamma   90.00
#
_symmetry.space_group_name_H-M   'P 1'
#
loop_
_entity.id
_entity.type
_entity.pdbx_description
1 polymer ?
#
loop_
_entity_poly.entity_id
_entity_poly.type
_entity_poly.pdbx_seq_one_letter_code
_entity_poly.pdbx_strand_id
1 'polypeptide(L)'
;MAAPSEGFWQRRGALSLYELLLTWWRHRVSFVISVVITLLALALYYFTFVGERTTPIFNFIQRLEYDSLDTRFRYRPRRAMPIDPRIVIVDIDQHSQEVLGKWPFSRTHFARMLDVLREDGARVVAFDVTFSKPDESAAPIRALWAEMEAHRKSGETIDPVLSAEVQKLATQYDADRQFANAIQRFGAVVLGNFFLHTEADLRGLDDKTLDTYANQIAFYSFPSVRPLRPETGRQDRISLMEKFQPDNLLPRGTEANLEILTSALSEEASSTGFFNVYPDVDGVVRQANLIVPYGRSKDFGDWDIYASLDVQTVRSYFRLPNEQVVLEYGPVGVYRILFDQSAQVRTDDLGRVVINFHGPGYTYPHYSLADVVEKKISPGAFGGTIVLVGATATGIGDLRTTPYGGLDYPGVEIHANVIDCILHQSFLYRGAKQTLADVLLVFFFGIPLGIWMALVTPRWMWFGAFLIVPLVAVDYFAFLHGWWLNFGVPALTLSSNVLLVSLYRALFEEKEKRRVRSAFGQYLSPEVIRRLLVNPRLVEPKKTDITVMFSDIRGFTTISEKLDAQDLANFLNQYLSDMTRLVFEHHGTLDKYIGDAVMAFWGAPFEEPGHAARACNTALKMMERVREMQKKWESEGKPHLDIGIGLNTGVASVGNMGSALRYGYTALGDTVNLSSRL
;
A
#
# COMPACT_ATOMS: atom_id res chain seq x y z
N MET A 1 55.47 6.97 -15.53
CA MET A 1 54.78 8.22 -15.15
C MET A 1 54.17 8.83 -16.39
N ALA A 2 52.86 8.65 -16.56
CA ALA A 2 52.05 9.39 -17.54
C ALA A 2 50.71 9.64 -16.84
N ALA A 3 50.34 10.92 -16.72
CA ALA A 3 49.19 11.38 -15.98
C ALA A 3 47.88 10.87 -16.61
N PRO A 4 46.84 10.54 -15.82
CA PRO A 4 45.53 10.21 -16.36
C PRO A 4 44.83 11.49 -16.84
N SER A 5 44.28 11.41 -18.04
CA SER A 5 43.51 12.47 -18.70
C SER A 5 42.32 12.93 -17.85
N GLU A 6 42.44 14.12 -17.27
CA GLU A 6 41.32 14.91 -16.78
C GLU A 6 40.38 15.25 -17.95
N GLY A 7 39.27 14.51 -18.08
CA GLY A 7 38.31 14.78 -19.17
C GLY A 7 36.90 14.27 -18.95
N PHE A 8 36.62 13.54 -17.87
CA PHE A 8 35.30 12.95 -17.65
C PHE A 8 34.41 13.75 -16.67
N TRP A 9 35.00 14.59 -15.81
CA TRP A 9 34.27 15.27 -14.72
C TRP A 9 34.12 16.81 -14.86
N GLN A 10 34.74 17.46 -15.85
CA GLN A 10 34.79 18.93 -15.93
C GLN A 10 33.74 19.63 -16.83
N ARG A 11 32.76 18.91 -17.41
CA ARG A 11 31.74 19.51 -18.32
C ARG A 11 30.27 19.33 -17.90
N ARG A 12 29.97 19.42 -16.61
CA ARG A 12 28.61 19.72 -16.13
C ARG A 12 28.66 20.76 -15.03
N GLY A 13 29.02 21.99 -15.39
CA GLY A 13 28.57 23.15 -14.63
C GLY A 13 27.04 23.15 -14.60
N ALA A 14 26.45 23.60 -13.49
CA ALA A 14 25.01 23.64 -13.28
C ALA A 14 24.28 24.09 -14.55
N LEU A 15 23.38 23.24 -15.06
CA LEU A 15 22.52 23.56 -16.21
C LEU A 15 21.91 24.94 -15.96
N SER A 16 22.16 25.90 -16.86
CA SER A 16 21.53 27.21 -16.73
C SER A 16 20.00 27.03 -16.74
N LEU A 17 19.26 27.87 -16.02
CA LEU A 17 17.79 27.82 -15.98
C LEU A 17 17.18 27.74 -17.40
N TYR A 18 17.85 28.40 -18.36
CA TYR A 18 17.51 28.39 -19.78
C TYR A 18 17.69 27.01 -20.46
N GLU A 19 18.80 26.31 -20.20
CA GLU A 19 19.01 24.95 -20.72
C GLU A 19 18.02 23.96 -20.12
N LEU A 20 17.73 24.09 -18.81
CA LEU A 20 16.70 23.32 -18.12
C LEU A 20 15.32 23.52 -18.77
N LEU A 21 14.95 24.78 -19.06
CA LEU A 21 13.69 25.14 -19.75
C LEU A 21 13.62 24.60 -21.18
N LEU A 22 14.73 24.59 -21.93
CA LEU A 22 14.79 24.00 -23.27
C LEU A 22 14.66 22.47 -23.24
N THR A 23 15.34 21.79 -22.30
CA THR A 23 15.13 20.35 -22.09
C THR A 23 13.73 20.03 -21.62
N TRP A 24 13.13 20.89 -20.78
CA TRP A 24 11.75 20.77 -20.34
C TRP A 24 10.78 20.85 -21.52
N TRP A 25 10.96 21.82 -22.43
CA TRP A 25 10.13 21.93 -23.63
C TRP A 25 10.24 20.69 -24.53
N ARG A 26 11.45 20.12 -24.64
CA ARG A 26 11.71 18.91 -25.43
C ARG A 26 11.06 17.66 -24.84
N HIS A 27 11.00 17.55 -23.51
CA HIS A 27 10.46 16.38 -22.80
C HIS A 27 9.14 16.66 -22.08
N ARG A 28 8.40 17.69 -22.50
CA ARG A 28 7.16 18.16 -21.86
C ARG A 28 6.12 17.06 -21.65
N VAL A 29 6.04 16.10 -22.57
CA VAL A 29 5.06 15.01 -22.47
C VAL A 29 5.41 14.05 -21.33
N SER A 30 6.69 13.71 -21.13
CA SER A 30 7.13 12.90 -19.98
C SER A 30 6.82 13.57 -18.64
N PHE A 31 6.98 14.89 -18.58
CA PHE A 31 6.63 15.68 -17.41
C PHE A 31 5.11 15.68 -17.16
N VAL A 32 4.31 15.90 -18.21
CA VAL A 32 2.84 15.84 -18.13
C VAL A 32 2.37 14.47 -17.64
N ILE A 33 2.94 13.37 -18.15
CA ILE A 33 2.65 12.01 -17.66
C ILE A 33 2.92 11.91 -16.16
N SER A 34 4.07 12.38 -15.70
CA SER A 34 4.46 12.33 -14.28
C SER A 34 3.50 13.14 -13.40
N VAL A 35 3.10 14.33 -13.85
CA VAL A 35 2.11 15.18 -13.14
C VAL A 35 0.75 14.51 -13.07
N VAL A 36 0.27 13.94 -14.18
CA VAL A 36 -1.01 13.22 -14.22
C VAL A 36 -0.98 12.02 -13.28
N ILE A 37 0.09 11.22 -13.27
CA ILE A 37 0.26 10.10 -12.34
C ILE A 37 0.22 10.60 -10.89
N THR A 38 0.91 11.70 -10.59
CA THR A 38 0.95 12.28 -9.24
C THR A 38 -0.45 12.73 -8.80
N LEU A 39 -1.19 13.44 -9.66
CA LEU A 39 -2.54 13.90 -9.36
C LEU A 39 -3.51 12.73 -9.16
N LEU A 40 -3.41 11.69 -10.01
CA LEU A 40 -4.21 10.48 -9.86
C LEU A 40 -3.86 9.74 -8.56
N ALA A 41 -2.58 9.64 -8.21
CA ALA A 41 -2.14 9.00 -6.97
C ALA A 41 -2.60 9.79 -5.72
N LEU A 42 -2.54 11.12 -5.75
CA LEU A 42 -3.05 11.96 -4.66
C LEU A 42 -4.57 11.85 -4.52
N ALA A 43 -5.31 11.82 -5.64
CA ALA A 43 -6.75 11.59 -5.62
C ALA A 43 -7.07 10.19 -5.05
N LEU A 44 -6.35 9.17 -5.52
CA LEU A 44 -6.48 7.80 -5.04
C LEU A 44 -6.20 7.68 -3.54
N TYR A 45 -5.11 8.31 -3.07
CA TYR A 45 -4.76 8.36 -1.66
C TYR A 45 -5.86 9.06 -0.84
N TYR A 46 -6.35 10.21 -1.31
CA TYR A 46 -7.42 10.94 -0.64
C TYR A 46 -8.69 10.10 -0.50
N PHE A 47 -9.20 9.52 -1.59
CA PHE A 47 -10.44 8.74 -1.57
C PHE A 47 -10.33 7.37 -0.89
N THR A 48 -9.12 6.89 -0.61
CA THR A 48 -8.89 5.59 0.06
C THR A 48 -8.53 5.73 1.54
N PHE A 49 -7.71 6.72 1.91
CA PHE A 49 -7.10 6.81 3.24
C PHE A 49 -7.41 8.10 4.03
N VAL A 50 -7.99 9.12 3.39
CA VAL A 50 -8.25 10.42 4.05
C VAL A 50 -9.73 10.79 4.04
N GLY A 51 -10.43 10.49 2.95
CA GLY A 51 -11.84 10.81 2.79
C GLY A 51 -12.70 10.08 3.81
N GLU A 52 -13.79 10.72 4.22
CA GLU A 52 -14.75 10.23 5.21
C GLU A 52 -15.46 8.92 4.82
N ARG A 53 -15.25 8.43 3.60
CA ARG A 53 -15.84 7.18 3.09
C ARG A 53 -14.80 6.40 2.29
N THR A 54 -14.45 5.20 2.76
CA THR A 54 -13.75 4.21 1.94
C THR A 54 -14.68 3.82 0.79
N THR A 55 -14.38 4.28 -0.41
CA THR A 55 -15.17 3.91 -1.58
C THR A 55 -14.91 2.43 -1.91
N PRO A 56 -15.95 1.58 -2.01
CA PRO A 56 -15.76 0.12 -2.18
C PRO A 56 -14.89 -0.26 -3.38
N ILE A 57 -14.84 0.59 -4.40
CA ILE A 57 -14.08 0.39 -5.63
C ILE A 57 -12.56 0.35 -5.40
N PHE A 58 -12.06 0.94 -4.30
CA PHE A 58 -10.64 1.00 -3.96
C PHE A 58 -10.24 0.09 -2.79
N ASN A 59 -11.14 -0.77 -2.31
CA ASN A 59 -10.86 -1.72 -1.22
C ASN A 59 -9.63 -2.60 -1.50
N PHE A 60 -9.33 -2.90 -2.77
CA PHE A 60 -8.15 -3.67 -3.13
C PHE A 60 -6.82 -2.97 -2.75
N ILE A 61 -6.78 -1.63 -2.82
CA ILE A 61 -5.58 -0.85 -2.46
C ILE A 61 -5.39 -0.86 -0.95
N GLN A 62 -6.48 -0.71 -0.21
CA GLN A 62 -6.47 -0.81 1.24
C GLN A 62 -5.99 -2.19 1.69
N ARG A 63 -6.45 -3.27 1.03
CA ARG A 63 -5.97 -4.63 1.29
C ARG A 63 -4.47 -4.79 1.04
N LEU A 64 -3.94 -4.26 -0.07
CA LEU A 64 -2.49 -4.28 -0.32
C LEU A 64 -1.71 -3.54 0.76
N GLU A 65 -2.24 -2.42 1.25
CA GLU A 65 -1.63 -1.67 2.35
C GLU A 65 -1.64 -2.47 3.66
N TYR A 66 -2.77 -3.11 3.99
CA TYR A 66 -2.92 -3.99 5.15
C TYR A 66 -1.99 -5.20 5.09
N ASP A 67 -1.90 -5.87 3.93
CA ASP A 67 -0.96 -6.96 3.71
C ASP A 67 0.50 -6.49 3.93
N SER A 68 0.80 -5.26 3.50
CA SER A 68 2.13 -4.67 3.73
C SER A 68 2.39 -4.45 5.21
N LEU A 69 1.41 -3.97 5.98
CA LEU A 69 1.52 -3.77 7.43
C LEU A 69 1.71 -5.11 8.16
N ASP A 70 0.91 -6.12 7.82
CA ASP A 70 1.00 -7.46 8.40
C ASP A 70 2.34 -8.12 8.12
N THR A 71 2.88 -7.87 6.92
CA THR A 71 4.22 -8.30 6.56
C THR A 71 5.27 -7.66 7.47
N ARG A 72 5.14 -6.36 7.80
CA ARG A 72 6.07 -5.68 8.72
C ARG A 72 6.02 -6.29 10.13
N PHE A 73 4.84 -6.67 10.62
CA PHE A 73 4.70 -7.39 11.90
C PHE A 73 5.38 -8.77 11.84
N ARG A 74 5.10 -9.58 10.82
CA ARG A 74 5.66 -10.93 10.68
C ARG A 74 7.20 -10.95 10.57
N TYR A 75 7.79 -9.92 9.96
CA TYR A 75 9.25 -9.77 9.86
C TYR A 75 9.88 -8.94 10.98
N ARG A 76 9.11 -8.47 11.98
CA ARG A 76 9.65 -7.75 13.13
C ARG A 76 10.51 -8.70 13.98
N PRO A 77 11.76 -8.34 14.33
CA PRO A 77 12.56 -9.11 15.27
C PRO A 77 11.87 -9.17 16.64
N ARG A 78 11.73 -10.36 17.24
CA ARG A 78 11.08 -10.52 18.57
C ARG A 78 11.69 -9.65 19.68
N ARG A 79 12.99 -9.33 19.59
CA ARG A 79 13.67 -8.46 20.57
C ARG A 79 13.40 -6.97 20.38
N ALA A 80 12.75 -6.57 19.28
CA ALA A 80 12.51 -5.17 18.97
C ALA A 80 11.45 -4.54 19.90
N MET A 81 10.59 -5.37 20.51
CA MET A 81 9.51 -4.88 21.38
C MET A 81 9.30 -5.86 22.55
N PRO A 82 9.96 -5.64 23.70
CA PRO A 82 9.73 -6.46 24.89
C PRO A 82 8.31 -6.21 25.42
N ILE A 83 7.68 -7.26 25.93
CA ILE A 83 6.38 -7.15 26.63
C ILE A 83 6.56 -6.64 28.05
N ASP A 84 5.49 -6.06 28.60
CA ASP A 84 5.40 -5.80 30.04
C ASP A 84 5.25 -7.12 30.83
N PRO A 85 6.21 -7.51 31.69
CA PRO A 85 6.09 -8.73 32.49
C PRO A 85 4.97 -8.64 33.54
N ARG A 86 4.40 -7.45 33.79
CA ARG A 86 3.30 -7.25 34.72
C ARG A 86 1.95 -7.65 34.13
N ILE A 87 1.84 -7.87 32.82
CA ILE A 87 0.58 -8.29 32.19
C ILE A 87 0.57 -9.82 32.13
N VAL A 88 -0.42 -10.44 32.76
CA VAL A 88 -0.55 -11.89 32.88
C VAL A 88 -1.95 -12.31 32.47
N ILE A 89 -2.07 -13.44 31.78
CA ILE A 89 -3.33 -13.98 31.31
C ILE A 89 -3.65 -15.25 32.10
N VAL A 90 -4.89 -15.34 32.60
CA VAL A 90 -5.48 -16.56 33.19
C VAL A 90 -6.46 -17.13 32.19
N ASP A 91 -6.12 -18.29 31.66
CA ASP A 91 -6.79 -18.91 30.53
C ASP A 91 -7.91 -19.84 30.94
N ILE A 92 -9.07 -19.66 30.31
CA ILE A 92 -10.12 -20.66 30.22
C ILE A 92 -9.76 -21.56 29.04
N ASP A 93 -8.78 -22.44 29.27
CA ASP A 93 -8.20 -23.37 28.30
C ASP A 93 -8.86 -24.75 28.33
N GLN A 94 -8.36 -25.66 27.49
CA GLN A 94 -8.84 -27.04 27.44
C GLN A 94 -8.58 -27.81 28.75
N HIS A 95 -7.43 -27.58 29.39
CA HIS A 95 -7.09 -28.18 30.69
C HIS A 95 -8.11 -27.76 31.76
N SER A 96 -8.53 -26.49 31.75
CA SER A 96 -9.58 -26.01 32.65
C SER A 96 -10.91 -26.73 32.46
N GLN A 97 -11.28 -27.10 31.22
CA GLN A 97 -12.49 -27.91 30.99
C GLN A 97 -12.34 -29.34 31.49
N GLU A 98 -11.15 -29.93 31.38
CA GLU A 98 -10.89 -31.28 31.85
C GLU A 98 -10.90 -31.37 33.39
N VAL A 99 -10.40 -30.34 34.07
CA VAL A 99 -10.26 -30.31 35.54
C VAL A 99 -11.51 -29.74 36.23
N LEU A 100 -12.04 -28.61 35.74
CA LEU A 100 -13.15 -27.89 36.38
C LEU A 100 -14.53 -28.33 35.85
N GLY A 101 -14.55 -29.07 34.74
CA GLY A 101 -15.76 -29.67 34.17
C GLY A 101 -16.34 -28.88 33.00
N LYS A 102 -17.67 -28.87 32.89
CA LYS A 102 -18.35 -28.34 31.70
C LYS A 102 -18.39 -26.80 31.72
N TRP A 103 -18.05 -26.18 30.58
CA TRP A 103 -18.28 -24.75 30.34
C TRP A 103 -19.78 -24.44 30.09
N PRO A 104 -20.33 -23.32 30.59
CA PRO A 104 -19.74 -22.35 31.53
C PRO A 104 -19.44 -22.93 32.91
N PHE A 105 -18.28 -22.59 33.48
CA PHE A 105 -17.88 -23.06 34.81
C PHE A 105 -18.70 -22.41 35.94
N SER A 106 -18.81 -23.11 37.07
CA SER A 106 -19.43 -22.56 38.28
C SER A 106 -18.71 -21.28 38.73
N ARG A 107 -19.47 -20.24 39.12
CA ARG A 107 -18.90 -19.01 39.72
C ARG A 107 -18.05 -19.24 40.96
N THR A 108 -18.21 -20.38 41.63
CA THR A 108 -17.34 -20.77 42.75
C THR A 108 -15.87 -20.88 42.35
N HIS A 109 -15.58 -21.30 41.11
CA HIS A 109 -14.21 -21.35 40.59
C HIS A 109 -13.64 -19.96 40.38
N PHE A 110 -14.40 -19.03 39.79
CA PHE A 110 -13.99 -17.64 39.63
C PHE A 110 -13.81 -16.92 40.97
N ALA A 111 -14.68 -17.19 41.95
CA ALA A 111 -14.54 -16.69 43.32
C ALA A 111 -13.23 -17.17 43.97
N ARG A 112 -12.93 -18.48 43.85
CA ARG A 112 -11.70 -19.07 44.36
C ARG A 112 -10.46 -18.51 43.65
N MET A 113 -10.52 -18.36 42.33
CA MET A 113 -9.47 -17.73 41.54
C MET A 113 -9.17 -16.32 42.06
N LEU A 114 -10.19 -15.47 42.26
CA LEU A 114 -9.99 -14.12 42.81
C LEU A 114 -9.35 -14.14 44.20
N ASP A 115 -9.77 -15.05 45.09
CA ASP A 115 -9.16 -15.18 46.41
C ASP A 115 -7.67 -15.58 46.32
N VAL A 116 -7.32 -16.51 45.41
CA VAL A 116 -5.92 -16.93 45.17
C VAL A 116 -5.10 -15.77 44.59
N LEU A 117 -5.60 -15.09 43.56
CA LEU A 117 -4.91 -13.96 42.94
C LEU A 117 -4.68 -12.82 43.94
N ARG A 118 -5.65 -12.57 44.83
CA ARG A 118 -5.50 -11.58 45.89
C ARG A 118 -4.44 -11.98 46.91
N GLU A 119 -4.44 -13.24 47.34
CA GLU A 119 -3.44 -13.79 48.26
C GLU A 119 -2.01 -13.70 47.68
N ASP A 120 -1.87 -13.90 46.37
CA ASP A 120 -0.57 -13.85 45.67
C ASP A 120 -0.14 -12.41 45.27
N GLY A 121 -1.04 -11.43 45.42
CA GLY A 121 -0.73 -10.01 45.28
C GLY A 121 -1.08 -9.37 43.92
N ALA A 122 -1.99 -9.97 43.14
CA ALA A 122 -2.51 -9.37 41.90
C ALA A 122 -3.10 -7.98 42.16
N ARG A 123 -2.83 -7.03 41.25
CA ARG A 123 -3.21 -5.63 41.44
C ARG A 123 -4.57 -5.28 40.86
N VAL A 124 -4.91 -5.86 39.72
CA VAL A 124 -6.22 -5.71 39.05
C VAL A 124 -6.55 -7.01 38.33
N VAL A 125 -7.83 -7.38 38.30
CA VAL A 125 -8.34 -8.50 37.50
C VAL A 125 -9.42 -7.99 36.55
N ALA A 126 -9.28 -8.28 35.27
CA ALA A 126 -10.25 -7.91 34.24
C ALA A 126 -10.75 -9.14 33.49
N PHE A 127 -12.06 -9.20 33.29
CA PHE A 127 -12.74 -10.35 32.69
C PHE A 127 -13.15 -10.05 31.25
N ASP A 128 -12.57 -10.79 30.31
CA ASP A 128 -12.97 -10.87 28.91
C ASP A 128 -14.07 -11.93 28.72
N VAL A 129 -15.05 -11.90 29.64
CA VAL A 129 -16.23 -12.78 29.68
C VAL A 129 -17.35 -12.02 30.36
N THR A 130 -18.58 -12.15 29.84
CA THR A 130 -19.79 -11.57 30.46
C THR A 130 -20.53 -12.62 31.29
N PHE A 131 -20.92 -12.27 32.52
CA PHE A 131 -21.71 -13.12 33.41
C PHE A 131 -23.18 -12.66 33.44
N SER A 132 -23.93 -12.85 32.36
CA SER A 132 -25.27 -12.26 32.16
C SER A 132 -26.45 -13.10 32.72
N LYS A 133 -26.27 -14.40 32.92
CA LYS A 133 -27.33 -15.35 33.36
C LYS A 133 -26.98 -15.99 34.70
N PRO A 134 -27.93 -16.22 35.64
CA PRO A 134 -27.63 -16.83 36.94
C PRO A 134 -26.92 -18.19 36.84
N ASP A 135 -26.14 -18.54 37.86
CA ASP A 135 -25.43 -19.81 37.91
C ASP A 135 -26.36 -21.02 38.08
N GLU A 136 -26.08 -22.09 37.33
CA GLU A 136 -26.90 -23.31 37.35
C GLU A 136 -26.48 -24.33 38.42
N SER A 137 -25.35 -24.15 39.12
CA SER A 137 -24.86 -25.12 40.12
C SER A 137 -25.88 -25.33 41.25
N ALA A 138 -26.64 -24.30 41.61
CA ALA A 138 -27.71 -24.36 42.61
C ALA A 138 -29.12 -24.52 42.01
N ALA A 139 -29.26 -24.78 40.71
CA ALA A 139 -30.57 -24.90 40.06
C ALA A 139 -31.48 -25.97 40.69
N PRO A 140 -30.99 -27.19 41.05
CA PRO A 140 -31.81 -28.18 41.72
C PRO A 140 -32.34 -27.71 43.08
N ILE A 141 -31.52 -26.99 43.85
CA ILE A 141 -31.89 -26.46 45.17
C ILE A 141 -32.94 -25.34 45.01
N ARG A 142 -32.79 -24.47 44.01
CA ARG A 142 -33.78 -23.43 43.70
C ARG A 142 -35.12 -24.02 43.24
N ALA A 143 -35.08 -25.08 42.43
CA ALA A 143 -36.29 -25.79 42.00
C ALA A 143 -37.03 -26.41 43.19
N LEU A 144 -36.30 -27.10 44.07
CA LEU A 144 -36.86 -27.67 45.30
C LEU A 144 -37.47 -26.58 46.20
N TRP A 145 -36.79 -25.44 46.35
CA TRP A 145 -37.32 -24.31 47.12
C TRP A 145 -38.61 -23.73 46.50
N ALA A 146 -38.67 -23.60 45.18
CA ALA A 146 -39.85 -23.10 44.49
C ALA A 146 -41.04 -24.05 44.61
N GLU A 147 -40.80 -25.36 44.55
CA GLU A 147 -41.80 -26.39 44.79
C GLU A 147 -42.32 -26.33 46.23
N MET A 148 -41.43 -26.27 47.22
CA MET A 148 -41.80 -26.07 48.63
C MET A 148 -42.64 -24.80 48.80
N GLU A 149 -42.26 -23.68 48.19
CA GLU A 149 -43.04 -22.45 48.30
C GLU A 149 -44.43 -22.54 47.65
N ALA A 150 -44.57 -23.36 46.58
CA ALA A 150 -45.87 -23.66 45.98
C ALA A 150 -46.75 -24.52 46.89
N HIS A 151 -46.19 -25.56 47.52
CA HIS A 151 -46.89 -26.39 48.52
C HIS A 151 -47.30 -25.58 49.76
N ARG A 152 -46.46 -24.64 50.19
CA ARG A 152 -46.79 -23.71 51.29
C ARG A 152 -47.99 -22.85 50.93
N LYS A 153 -48.07 -22.38 49.68
CA LYS A 153 -49.20 -21.56 49.17
C LYS A 153 -50.48 -22.37 48.96
N SER A 154 -50.40 -23.68 48.72
CA SER A 154 -51.58 -24.56 48.63
C SER A 154 -52.11 -25.02 50.00
N GLY A 155 -51.45 -24.62 51.10
CA GLY A 155 -51.90 -24.91 52.47
C GLY A 155 -51.33 -26.18 53.08
N GLU A 156 -50.34 -26.81 52.45
CA GLU A 156 -49.65 -27.97 53.01
C GLU A 156 -48.61 -27.55 54.07
N THR A 157 -48.55 -28.30 55.18
CA THR A 157 -47.57 -28.04 56.24
C THR A 157 -46.23 -28.64 55.88
N ILE A 158 -45.27 -27.78 55.58
CA ILE A 158 -43.88 -28.14 55.32
C ILE A 158 -43.13 -28.20 56.65
N ASP A 159 -42.34 -29.26 56.83
CA ASP A 159 -41.47 -29.40 58.00
C ASP A 159 -40.53 -28.18 58.12
N PRO A 160 -40.60 -27.40 59.22
CA PRO A 160 -39.72 -26.25 59.45
C PRO A 160 -38.23 -26.60 59.40
N VAL A 161 -37.85 -27.82 59.79
CA VAL A 161 -36.46 -28.30 59.78
C VAL A 161 -35.98 -28.47 58.33
N LEU A 162 -36.81 -29.08 57.49
CA LEU A 162 -36.51 -29.25 56.06
C LEU A 162 -36.39 -27.89 55.37
N SER A 163 -37.30 -26.96 55.64
CA SER A 163 -37.23 -25.59 55.10
C SER A 163 -35.95 -24.88 55.52
N ALA A 164 -35.56 -24.97 56.80
CA ALA A 164 -34.33 -24.37 57.28
C ALA A 164 -33.07 -24.97 56.62
N GLU A 165 -33.02 -26.29 56.44
CA GLU A 165 -31.85 -26.93 55.80
C GLU A 165 -31.78 -26.61 54.29
N VAL A 166 -32.91 -26.58 53.59
CA VAL A 166 -32.93 -26.18 52.17
C VAL A 166 -32.52 -24.71 52.01
N GLN A 167 -32.97 -23.81 52.89
CA GLN A 167 -32.56 -22.41 52.87
C GLN A 167 -31.06 -22.24 53.13
N LYS A 168 -30.52 -23.01 54.07
CA LYS A 168 -29.09 -23.05 54.38
C LYS A 168 -28.27 -23.56 53.19
N LEU A 169 -28.71 -24.65 52.54
CA LEU A 169 -28.07 -25.15 51.32
C LEU A 169 -28.17 -24.15 50.17
N ALA A 170 -29.32 -23.50 49.97
CA ALA A 170 -29.50 -22.48 48.94
C ALA A 170 -28.52 -21.31 49.12
N THR A 171 -28.29 -20.90 50.37
CA THR A 171 -27.33 -19.85 50.69
C THR A 171 -25.89 -20.32 50.53
N GLN A 172 -25.59 -21.55 50.94
CA GLN A 172 -24.23 -22.12 50.87
C GLN A 172 -23.79 -22.38 49.42
N TYR A 173 -24.70 -22.78 48.53
CA TYR A 173 -24.41 -23.08 47.13
C TYR A 173 -24.71 -21.92 46.17
N ASP A 174 -24.99 -20.72 46.68
CA ASP A 174 -25.17 -19.51 45.87
C ASP A 174 -23.83 -19.04 45.28
N ALA A 175 -23.48 -19.59 44.12
CA ALA A 175 -22.22 -19.33 43.43
C ALA A 175 -22.10 -17.86 42.98
N ASP A 176 -23.21 -17.24 42.54
CA ASP A 176 -23.24 -15.82 42.14
C ASP A 176 -22.90 -14.92 43.34
N ARG A 177 -23.49 -15.19 44.51
CA ARG A 177 -23.18 -14.44 45.74
C ARG A 177 -21.76 -14.69 46.23
N GLN A 178 -21.25 -15.91 46.13
CA GLN A 178 -19.85 -16.20 46.47
C GLN A 178 -18.87 -15.40 45.60
N PHE A 179 -19.17 -15.29 44.29
CA PHE A 179 -18.36 -14.51 43.37
C PHE A 179 -18.50 -13.01 43.60
N ALA A 180 -19.70 -12.50 43.82
CA ALA A 180 -19.92 -11.11 44.24
C ALA A 180 -19.10 -10.76 45.49
N ASN A 181 -19.13 -11.61 46.51
CA ASN A 181 -18.33 -11.41 47.73
C ASN A 181 -16.82 -11.45 47.45
N ALA A 182 -16.36 -12.30 46.51
CA ALA A 182 -14.96 -12.36 46.10
C ALA A 182 -14.53 -11.10 45.33
N ILE A 183 -15.39 -10.58 44.45
CA ILE A 183 -15.19 -9.29 43.75
C ILE A 183 -15.01 -8.16 44.76
N GLN A 184 -15.93 -8.06 45.73
CA GLN A 184 -15.85 -7.04 46.78
C GLN A 184 -14.59 -7.18 47.64
N ARG A 185 -14.21 -8.43 47.97
CA ARG A 185 -12.99 -8.74 48.72
C ARG A 185 -11.70 -8.42 47.96
N PHE A 186 -11.70 -8.52 46.64
CA PHE A 186 -10.57 -8.19 45.77
C PHE A 186 -10.44 -6.67 45.58
N GLY A 187 -11.57 -5.98 45.35
CA GLY A 187 -11.66 -4.52 45.30
C GLY A 187 -11.32 -3.88 43.95
N ALA A 188 -10.32 -4.38 43.22
CA ALA A 188 -9.93 -3.87 41.89
C ALA A 188 -10.29 -4.85 40.76
N VAL A 189 -11.58 -4.96 40.44
CA VAL A 189 -12.09 -5.86 39.39
C VAL A 189 -12.77 -5.08 38.28
N VAL A 190 -12.51 -5.47 37.03
CA VAL A 190 -13.19 -4.94 35.86
C VAL A 190 -14.00 -6.05 35.19
N LEU A 191 -15.33 -5.91 35.15
CA LEU A 191 -16.20 -6.87 34.48
C LEU A 191 -16.42 -6.50 33.02
N GLY A 192 -16.28 -7.48 32.13
CA GLY A 192 -16.53 -7.33 30.70
C GLY A 192 -18.02 -7.27 30.37
N ASN A 193 -18.42 -6.31 29.54
CA ASN A 193 -19.74 -6.28 28.90
C ASN A 193 -19.60 -6.44 27.39
N PHE A 194 -20.67 -6.86 26.72
CA PHE A 194 -20.66 -7.08 25.27
C PHE A 194 -21.78 -6.31 24.58
N PHE A 195 -21.45 -5.51 23.56
CA PHE A 195 -22.43 -4.76 22.77
C PHE A 195 -22.92 -5.54 21.55
N LEU A 196 -24.23 -5.52 21.30
CA LEU A 196 -24.91 -6.25 20.23
C LEU A 196 -25.20 -5.29 19.07
N HIS A 197 -24.79 -5.65 17.84
CA HIS A 197 -24.83 -4.75 16.68
C HIS A 197 -25.73 -5.28 15.56
N THR A 198 -25.79 -6.59 15.39
CA THR A 198 -26.49 -7.23 14.26
C THR A 198 -27.88 -7.70 14.66
N GLU A 199 -28.76 -7.88 13.67
CA GLU A 199 -30.07 -8.51 13.90
C GLU A 199 -29.95 -9.97 14.34
N ALA A 200 -28.85 -10.65 13.98
CA ALA A 200 -28.57 -11.99 14.45
C ALA A 200 -28.28 -12.00 15.96
N ASP A 201 -27.54 -11.01 16.45
CA ASP A 201 -27.21 -10.86 17.88
C ASP A 201 -28.47 -10.64 18.73
N LEU A 202 -29.44 -9.91 18.18
CA LEU A 202 -30.69 -9.58 18.86
C LEU A 202 -31.74 -10.71 18.81
N ARG A 203 -31.52 -11.73 17.97
CA ARG A 203 -32.51 -12.79 17.77
C ARG A 203 -32.71 -13.57 19.07
N GLY A 204 -33.93 -13.51 19.61
CA GLY A 204 -34.30 -14.20 20.85
C GLY A 204 -34.23 -13.32 22.11
N LEU A 205 -33.84 -12.05 21.98
CA LEU A 205 -33.92 -11.06 23.04
C LEU A 205 -35.18 -10.19 22.87
N ASP A 206 -35.90 -9.96 23.97
CA ASP A 206 -37.02 -9.02 24.02
C ASP A 206 -36.56 -7.62 24.47
N ASP A 207 -37.36 -6.60 24.16
CA ASP A 207 -37.04 -5.21 24.51
C ASP A 207 -36.86 -5.01 26.02
N LYS A 208 -37.61 -5.75 26.84
CA LYS A 208 -37.50 -5.69 28.30
C LYS A 208 -36.13 -6.16 28.79
N THR A 209 -35.58 -7.23 28.22
CA THR A 209 -34.24 -7.69 28.56
C THR A 209 -33.19 -6.67 28.14
N LEU A 210 -33.33 -6.08 26.94
CA LEU A 210 -32.43 -5.03 26.46
C LEU A 210 -32.45 -3.79 27.36
N ASP A 211 -33.63 -3.36 27.81
CA ASP A 211 -33.77 -2.23 28.74
C ASP A 211 -33.17 -2.56 30.11
N THR A 212 -33.30 -3.81 30.56
CA THR A 212 -32.67 -4.27 31.82
C THR A 212 -31.15 -4.19 31.72
N TYR A 213 -30.56 -4.69 30.64
CA TYR A 213 -29.12 -4.62 30.42
C TYR A 213 -28.62 -3.18 30.26
N ALA A 214 -29.37 -2.32 29.57
CA ALA A 214 -29.04 -0.90 29.44
C ALA A 214 -29.02 -0.18 30.79
N ASN A 215 -30.01 -0.47 31.67
CA ASN A 215 -30.06 0.11 33.02
C ASN A 215 -28.88 -0.35 33.89
N GLN A 216 -28.45 -1.60 33.74
CA GLN A 216 -27.31 -2.15 34.50
C GLN A 216 -25.99 -1.46 34.14
N ILE A 217 -25.76 -1.14 32.87
CA ILE A 217 -24.52 -0.49 32.44
C ILE A 217 -24.56 1.03 32.61
N ALA A 218 -25.73 1.66 32.71
CA ALA A 218 -25.87 3.13 32.75
C ALA A 218 -25.04 3.80 33.86
N PHE A 219 -24.79 3.12 34.98
CA PHE A 219 -23.95 3.62 36.08
C PHE A 219 -22.44 3.55 35.82
N TYR A 220 -22.02 2.88 34.75
CA TYR A 220 -20.63 2.63 34.38
C TYR A 220 -20.27 3.21 33.01
N SER A 221 -20.86 4.37 32.69
CA SER A 221 -20.42 5.16 31.54
C SER A 221 -18.95 5.60 31.68
N PHE A 222 -18.42 6.19 30.61
CA PHE A 222 -17.03 6.61 30.55
C PHE A 222 -16.72 7.58 31.70
N PRO A 223 -15.60 7.38 32.45
CA PRO A 223 -15.36 8.06 33.73
C PRO A 223 -15.53 9.59 33.70
N SER A 224 -14.96 10.25 32.69
CA SER A 224 -15.17 11.67 32.44
C SER A 224 -15.10 11.98 30.94
N VAL A 225 -16.07 12.72 30.42
CA VAL A 225 -16.16 13.10 29.00
C VAL A 225 -16.22 14.62 28.90
N ARG A 226 -15.27 15.23 28.19
CA ARG A 226 -15.12 16.69 28.13
C ARG A 226 -14.96 17.20 26.69
N PRO A 227 -15.72 18.22 26.26
CA PRO A 227 -15.48 18.88 24.98
C PRO A 227 -14.22 19.75 25.04
N LEU A 228 -13.45 19.81 23.96
CA LEU A 228 -12.33 20.74 23.78
C LEU A 228 -12.80 22.20 23.77
N ARG A 229 -14.02 22.44 23.28
CA ARG A 229 -14.67 23.75 23.23
C ARG A 229 -15.99 23.67 23.97
N PRO A 230 -16.08 24.23 25.20
CA PRO A 230 -17.32 24.18 25.98
C PRO A 230 -18.54 24.75 25.25
N GLU A 231 -18.35 25.78 24.42
CA GLU A 231 -19.41 26.47 23.68
C GLU A 231 -20.10 25.58 22.62
N THR A 232 -19.35 24.70 21.95
CA THR A 232 -19.87 23.81 20.89
C THR A 232 -20.04 22.37 21.36
N GLY A 233 -19.79 22.08 22.64
CA GLY A 233 -19.67 20.71 23.15
C GLY A 233 -20.89 19.81 22.93
N ARG A 234 -22.12 20.35 22.95
CA ARG A 234 -23.33 19.57 22.66
C ARG A 234 -23.40 19.20 21.18
N GLN A 235 -23.14 20.15 20.28
CA GLN A 235 -23.14 19.92 18.85
C GLN A 235 -22.02 18.94 18.45
N ASP A 236 -20.82 19.15 18.99
CA ASP A 236 -19.67 18.28 18.75
C ASP A 236 -19.94 16.83 19.21
N ARG A 237 -20.70 16.64 20.31
CA ARG A 237 -21.11 15.31 20.79
C ARG A 237 -22.08 14.65 19.82
N ILE A 238 -23.08 15.37 19.34
CA ILE A 238 -24.05 14.86 18.36
C ILE A 238 -23.32 14.47 17.06
N SER A 239 -22.43 15.33 16.56
CA SER A 239 -21.63 15.05 15.38
C SER A 239 -20.70 13.84 15.56
N LEU A 240 -20.17 13.62 16.77
CA LEU A 240 -19.45 12.39 17.08
C LEU A 240 -20.36 11.15 16.97
N MET A 241 -21.58 11.18 17.53
CA MET A 241 -22.51 10.05 17.43
C MET A 241 -22.92 9.74 15.99
N GLU A 242 -23.18 10.78 15.18
CA GLU A 242 -23.54 10.64 13.77
C GLU A 242 -22.46 9.91 12.96
N LYS A 243 -21.17 10.05 13.33
CA LYS A 243 -20.07 9.34 12.66
C LYS A 243 -20.10 7.82 12.83
N PHE A 244 -20.75 7.29 13.87
CA PHE A 244 -20.88 5.84 14.08
C PHE A 244 -22.05 5.22 13.29
N GLN A 245 -22.95 6.02 12.69
CA GLN A 245 -24.10 5.51 11.94
C GLN A 245 -23.78 4.76 10.64
N PRO A 246 -22.88 5.24 9.74
CA PRO A 246 -22.79 4.75 8.36
C PRO A 246 -22.41 3.27 8.21
N ASP A 247 -21.74 2.69 9.23
CA ASP A 247 -21.17 1.35 9.19
C ASP A 247 -21.82 0.38 10.19
N ASN A 248 -23.01 0.71 10.72
CA ASN A 248 -23.71 -0.07 11.77
C ASN A 248 -22.79 -0.32 12.99
N LEU A 249 -21.92 0.66 13.30
CA LEU A 249 -21.01 0.66 14.45
C LEU A 249 -21.71 1.10 15.75
N LEU A 250 -22.90 1.69 15.65
CA LEU A 250 -23.76 1.93 16.81
C LEU A 250 -24.36 0.61 17.30
N PRO A 251 -24.18 0.25 18.58
CA PRO A 251 -24.87 -0.90 19.14
C PRO A 251 -26.38 -0.70 19.18
N ARG A 252 -27.10 -1.80 18.98
CA ARG A 252 -28.57 -1.87 19.12
C ARG A 252 -28.98 -2.42 20.48
N GLY A 253 -28.07 -3.12 21.15
CA GLY A 253 -28.28 -3.74 22.45
C GLY A 253 -26.95 -3.91 23.18
N THR A 254 -27.03 -4.39 24.41
CA THR A 254 -25.89 -4.79 25.21
C THR A 254 -26.25 -6.04 25.99
N GLU A 255 -25.26 -6.86 26.28
CA GLU A 255 -25.30 -7.95 27.24
C GLU A 255 -24.45 -7.52 28.44
N ALA A 256 -25.13 -7.34 29.57
CA ALA A 256 -24.52 -6.85 30.80
C ALA A 256 -24.37 -7.98 31.83
N ASN A 257 -23.47 -7.78 32.78
CA ASN A 257 -23.32 -8.66 33.93
C ASN A 257 -24.54 -8.61 34.85
N LEU A 258 -24.79 -9.69 35.59
CA LEU A 258 -25.83 -9.73 36.61
C LEU A 258 -25.69 -8.59 37.62
N GLU A 259 -26.82 -8.04 38.03
CA GLU A 259 -26.89 -6.91 38.98
C GLU A 259 -26.17 -7.19 40.30
N ILE A 260 -26.21 -8.44 40.80
CA ILE A 260 -25.50 -8.83 42.03
C ILE A 260 -23.98 -8.71 41.89
N LEU A 261 -23.44 -8.88 40.69
CA LEU A 261 -22.01 -8.79 40.41
C LEU A 261 -21.59 -7.34 40.20
N THR A 262 -22.37 -6.57 39.44
CA THR A 262 -22.09 -5.14 39.24
C THR A 262 -22.20 -4.37 40.55
N SER A 263 -23.22 -4.66 41.38
CA SER A 263 -23.39 -4.04 42.70
C SER A 263 -22.27 -4.37 43.69
N ALA A 264 -21.47 -5.42 43.43
CA ALA A 264 -20.32 -5.77 44.25
C ALA A 264 -19.05 -4.97 43.90
N LEU A 265 -19.05 -4.23 42.79
CA LEU A 265 -17.94 -3.38 42.36
C LEU A 265 -17.86 -2.13 43.24
N SER A 266 -16.67 -1.84 43.79
CA SER A 266 -16.41 -0.58 44.50
C SER A 266 -16.15 0.56 43.52
N GLU A 267 -16.77 1.72 43.71
CA GLU A 267 -16.66 2.88 42.81
C GLU A 267 -15.23 3.39 42.60
N GLU A 268 -14.33 3.22 43.57
CA GLU A 268 -12.96 3.79 43.52
C GLU A 268 -12.00 3.01 42.60
N ALA A 269 -12.10 1.68 42.54
CA ALA A 269 -11.09 0.83 41.89
C ALA A 269 -11.67 -0.29 41.02
N SER A 270 -12.99 -0.48 41.00
CA SER A 270 -13.67 -1.46 40.16
C SER A 270 -14.54 -0.77 39.12
N SER A 271 -14.81 -1.46 38.00
CA SER A 271 -15.67 -0.91 36.94
C SER A 271 -16.21 -1.98 36.02
N THR A 272 -16.91 -1.54 34.98
CA THR A 272 -17.22 -2.39 33.83
C THR A 272 -16.66 -1.75 32.56
N GLY A 273 -16.27 -2.58 31.60
CA GLY A 273 -15.77 -2.13 30.31
C GLY A 273 -16.13 -3.11 29.21
N PHE A 274 -16.24 -2.64 27.97
CA PHE A 274 -16.62 -3.52 26.86
C PHE A 274 -15.40 -4.18 26.20
N PHE A 275 -15.58 -5.38 25.66
CA PHE A 275 -14.50 -6.14 24.98
C PHE A 275 -14.82 -6.47 23.51
N ASN A 276 -15.78 -5.78 22.90
CA ASN A 276 -16.09 -5.94 21.49
C ASN A 276 -14.87 -5.74 20.58
N VAL A 277 -14.64 -6.70 19.69
CA VAL A 277 -13.61 -6.65 18.67
C VAL A 277 -14.25 -6.49 17.29
N TYR A 278 -13.78 -5.50 16.54
CA TYR A 278 -14.26 -5.19 15.20
C TYR A 278 -13.13 -5.47 14.19
N PRO A 279 -13.21 -6.56 13.41
CA PRO A 279 -12.21 -6.85 12.40
C PRO A 279 -12.28 -5.86 11.22
N ASP A 280 -11.15 -5.69 10.54
CA ASP A 280 -11.07 -4.95 9.27
C ASP A 280 -11.87 -5.67 8.16
N VAL A 281 -11.98 -5.03 6.99
CA VAL A 281 -12.66 -5.55 5.78
C VAL A 281 -12.16 -6.90 5.25
N ASP A 282 -11.04 -7.39 5.76
CA ASP A 282 -10.42 -8.68 5.44
C ASP A 282 -10.54 -9.70 6.59
N GLY A 283 -11.20 -9.35 7.70
CA GLY A 283 -11.39 -10.22 8.86
C GLY A 283 -10.26 -10.18 9.88
N VAL A 284 -9.18 -9.42 9.63
CA VAL A 284 -8.03 -9.33 10.54
C VAL A 284 -8.23 -8.19 11.53
N VAL A 285 -7.86 -8.40 12.79
CA VAL A 285 -7.97 -7.38 13.85
C VAL A 285 -6.66 -6.60 13.93
N ARG A 286 -6.68 -5.33 13.49
CA ARG A 286 -5.52 -4.41 13.57
C ARG A 286 -5.78 -3.19 14.45
N GLN A 287 -7.05 -2.93 14.74
CA GLN A 287 -7.51 -1.77 15.49
C GLN A 287 -8.35 -2.22 16.69
N ALA A 288 -8.29 -1.44 17.76
CA ALA A 288 -9.14 -1.60 18.94
C ALA A 288 -9.98 -0.34 19.15
N ASN A 289 -11.24 -0.52 19.52
CA ASN A 289 -12.12 0.57 19.91
C ASN A 289 -11.94 0.81 21.41
N LEU A 290 -11.59 2.03 21.81
CA LEU A 290 -11.45 2.38 23.22
C LEU A 290 -12.74 2.94 23.82
N ILE A 291 -13.65 3.38 22.95
CA ILE A 291 -14.98 3.87 23.33
C ILE A 291 -16.05 3.28 22.43
N VAL A 292 -17.26 3.18 22.97
CA VAL A 292 -18.48 2.88 22.21
C VAL A 292 -19.61 3.78 22.74
N PRO A 293 -20.27 4.57 21.88
CA PRO A 293 -21.47 5.28 22.26
C PRO A 293 -22.69 4.36 22.25
N TYR A 294 -23.52 4.44 23.28
CA TYR A 294 -24.74 3.64 23.37
C TYR A 294 -25.84 4.34 24.18
N GLY A 295 -27.07 4.20 23.72
CA GLY A 295 -28.27 4.67 24.41
C GLY A 295 -29.52 4.05 23.83
N ARG A 296 -30.59 4.01 24.63
CA ARG A 296 -31.93 3.55 24.20
C ARG A 296 -32.86 4.71 23.80
N SER A 297 -32.45 5.97 24.04
CA SER A 297 -33.18 7.17 23.61
C SER A 297 -33.10 7.37 22.09
N LYS A 298 -34.11 8.04 21.51
CA LYS A 298 -34.06 8.48 20.10
C LYS A 298 -33.16 9.70 19.89
N ASP A 299 -32.88 10.46 20.95
CA ASP A 299 -32.00 11.64 20.90
C ASP A 299 -30.57 11.22 21.26
N PHE A 300 -29.62 11.47 20.36
CA PHE A 300 -28.19 11.23 20.59
C PHE A 300 -27.60 12.09 21.71
N GLY A 301 -28.25 13.21 22.06
CA GLY A 301 -27.83 14.03 23.20
C GLY A 301 -27.86 13.28 24.54
N ASP A 302 -28.73 12.28 24.66
CA ASP A 302 -28.92 11.48 25.87
C ASP A 302 -28.05 10.22 25.92
N TRP A 303 -27.30 9.93 24.85
CA TRP A 303 -26.52 8.70 24.74
C TRP A 303 -25.21 8.81 25.49
N ASP A 304 -24.92 7.83 26.33
CA ASP A 304 -23.65 7.76 27.03
C ASP A 304 -22.55 7.15 26.18
N ILE A 305 -21.31 7.43 26.56
CA ILE A 305 -20.12 6.81 25.98
C ILE A 305 -19.64 5.79 27.00
N TYR A 306 -19.25 4.61 26.55
CA TYR A 306 -18.72 3.54 27.39
C TYR A 306 -17.25 3.32 27.08
N ALA A 307 -16.45 2.98 28.09
CA ALA A 307 -15.03 2.70 27.94
C ALA A 307 -14.78 1.21 27.69
N SER A 308 -13.73 0.90 26.93
CA SER A 308 -13.25 -0.48 26.75
C SER A 308 -12.75 -1.10 28.06
N LEU A 309 -12.73 -2.43 28.10
CA LEU A 309 -12.12 -3.23 29.16
C LEU A 309 -10.68 -2.76 29.43
N ASP A 310 -9.94 -2.43 28.37
CA ASP A 310 -8.54 -1.98 28.42
C ASP A 310 -8.37 -0.67 29.19
N VAL A 311 -9.20 0.33 28.85
CA VAL A 311 -9.15 1.66 29.50
C VAL A 311 -9.47 1.54 30.98
N GLN A 312 -10.50 0.76 31.33
CA GLN A 312 -10.90 0.58 32.73
C GLN A 312 -9.91 -0.25 33.53
N THR A 313 -9.24 -1.21 32.89
CA THR A 313 -8.18 -2.01 33.52
C THR A 313 -6.99 -1.13 33.87
N VAL A 314 -6.54 -0.27 32.96
CA VAL A 314 -5.44 0.67 33.21
C VAL A 314 -5.82 1.70 34.28
N ARG A 315 -7.06 2.23 34.25
CA ARG A 315 -7.58 3.13 35.29
C ARG A 315 -7.49 2.48 36.67
N SER A 316 -8.00 1.25 36.78
CA SER A 316 -8.05 0.48 38.03
C SER A 316 -6.64 0.11 38.51
N TYR A 317 -5.73 -0.23 37.60
CA TYR A 317 -4.32 -0.48 37.90
C TYR A 317 -3.65 0.74 38.53
N PHE A 318 -3.81 1.93 37.93
CA PHE A 318 -3.28 3.17 38.49
C PHE A 318 -4.07 3.69 39.70
N ARG A 319 -5.24 3.11 40.00
CA ARG A 319 -6.19 3.56 41.04
C ARG A 319 -6.59 5.02 40.85
N LEU A 320 -6.86 5.39 39.60
CA LEU A 320 -7.29 6.74 39.25
C LEU A 320 -8.79 6.90 39.52
N PRO A 321 -9.22 7.98 40.19
CA PRO A 321 -10.62 8.33 40.31
C PRO A 321 -11.21 8.70 38.95
N ASN A 322 -12.53 8.68 38.83
CA ASN A 322 -13.19 8.82 37.53
C ASN A 322 -12.90 10.16 36.83
N GLU A 323 -12.72 11.24 37.60
CA GLU A 323 -12.43 12.58 37.07
C GLU A 323 -11.04 12.69 36.43
N GLN A 324 -10.15 11.74 36.74
CA GLN A 324 -8.78 11.71 36.24
C GLN A 324 -8.63 10.93 34.93
N VAL A 325 -9.66 10.19 34.51
CA VAL A 325 -9.70 9.54 33.19
C VAL A 325 -10.64 10.28 32.26
N VAL A 326 -10.08 11.14 31.42
CA VAL A 326 -10.84 12.12 30.63
C VAL A 326 -10.76 11.79 29.14
N LEU A 327 -11.93 11.60 28.52
CA LEU A 327 -12.10 11.58 27.07
C LEU A 327 -12.29 13.00 26.55
N GLU A 328 -11.39 13.46 25.70
CA GLU A 328 -11.52 14.75 25.01
C GLU A 328 -12.02 14.58 23.58
N TYR A 329 -13.12 15.27 23.26
CA TYR A 329 -13.72 15.29 21.93
C TYR A 329 -13.94 16.72 21.43
N GLY A 330 -14.16 16.89 20.13
CA GLY A 330 -14.41 18.18 19.50
C GLY A 330 -15.09 18.03 18.13
N PRO A 331 -14.99 19.03 17.24
CA PRO A 331 -15.80 19.09 16.02
C PRO A 331 -15.48 17.98 15.01
N VAL A 332 -14.28 17.42 15.10
CA VAL A 332 -13.84 16.32 14.21
C VAL A 332 -14.07 14.94 14.87
N GLY A 333 -14.51 14.87 16.13
CA GLY A 333 -14.70 13.62 16.86
C GLY A 333 -13.78 13.51 18.08
N VAL A 334 -13.33 12.29 18.39
CA VAL A 334 -12.41 12.04 19.52
C VAL A 334 -11.00 12.53 19.20
N TYR A 335 -10.31 13.11 20.19
CA TYR A 335 -8.92 13.54 20.05
C TYR A 335 -7.95 12.69 20.87
N ARG A 336 -8.29 12.44 22.15
CA ARG A 336 -7.43 11.70 23.08
C ARG A 336 -8.17 11.26 24.34
N ILE A 337 -7.61 10.25 25.00
CA ILE A 337 -7.95 9.82 26.35
C ILE A 337 -6.77 10.14 27.26
N LEU A 338 -7.02 10.80 28.38
CA LEU A 338 -6.02 11.19 29.37
C LEU A 338 -6.18 10.33 30.63
N PHE A 339 -5.08 9.81 31.17
CA PHE A 339 -5.01 9.11 32.46
C PHE A 339 -4.21 9.97 33.44
N ASP A 340 -4.77 11.11 33.85
CA ASP A 340 -4.09 12.18 34.60
C ASP A 340 -2.71 12.52 33.98
N GLN A 341 -1.61 12.35 34.73
CA GLN A 341 -0.23 12.52 34.27
C GLN A 341 0.44 11.19 33.88
N SER A 342 -0.25 10.06 34.08
CA SER A 342 0.34 8.72 33.94
C SER A 342 0.44 8.27 32.48
N ALA A 343 -0.56 8.56 31.66
CA ALA A 343 -0.60 8.14 30.25
C ALA A 343 -1.53 9.02 29.39
N GLN A 344 -1.26 9.13 28.09
CA GLN A 344 -2.13 9.78 27.11
C GLN A 344 -2.31 8.94 25.85
N VAL A 345 -3.54 8.51 25.57
CA VAL A 345 -3.82 7.76 24.34
C VAL A 345 -4.36 8.70 23.28
N ARG A 346 -3.69 8.78 22.12
CA ARG A 346 -4.22 9.50 20.96
C ARG A 346 -4.98 8.50 20.10
N THR A 347 -6.23 8.83 19.81
CA THR A 347 -7.12 7.99 19.00
C THR A 347 -7.34 8.60 17.63
N ASP A 348 -8.01 7.86 16.75
CA ASP A 348 -8.70 8.47 15.61
C ASP A 348 -9.98 9.21 16.06
N ASP A 349 -10.73 9.72 15.09
CA ASP A 349 -11.96 10.48 15.31
C ASP A 349 -13.12 9.65 15.89
N LEU A 350 -13.06 8.33 15.80
CA LEU A 350 -14.01 7.39 16.38
C LEU A 350 -13.53 6.80 17.72
N GLY A 351 -12.39 7.24 18.25
CA GLY A 351 -11.84 6.70 19.49
C GLY A 351 -11.19 5.32 19.34
N ARG A 352 -10.76 4.96 18.13
CA ARG A 352 -10.00 3.74 17.84
C ARG A 352 -8.50 3.99 17.88
N VAL A 353 -7.75 2.92 18.09
CA VAL A 353 -6.28 2.92 18.07
C VAL A 353 -5.78 1.78 17.21
N VAL A 354 -4.66 1.99 16.52
CA VAL A 354 -3.97 0.93 15.78
C VAL A 354 -3.05 0.19 16.75
N ILE A 355 -3.30 -1.10 16.90
CA ILE A 355 -2.63 -1.96 17.88
C ILE A 355 -1.20 -2.21 17.41
N ASN A 356 -0.22 -2.01 18.28
CA ASN A 356 1.17 -2.34 18.00
C ASN A 356 1.51 -3.71 18.61
N PHE A 357 1.14 -4.79 17.92
CA PHE A 357 1.31 -6.15 18.44
C PHE A 357 2.79 -6.49 18.74
N HIS A 358 3.03 -7.00 19.96
CA HIS A 358 4.37 -7.35 20.44
C HIS A 358 4.88 -8.69 19.89
N GLY A 359 3.97 -9.60 19.51
CA GLY A 359 4.33 -10.92 18.99
C GLY A 359 3.12 -11.74 18.51
N PRO A 360 3.36 -12.96 18.02
CA PRO A 360 2.29 -13.93 17.72
C PRO A 360 1.57 -14.37 19.02
N GLY A 361 0.52 -15.18 18.91
CA GLY A 361 -0.21 -15.67 20.09
C GLY A 361 0.70 -16.37 21.10
N TYR A 362 0.31 -16.31 22.38
CA TYR A 362 1.06 -16.81 23.54
C TYR A 362 2.40 -16.09 23.77
N THR A 363 2.47 -14.79 23.46
CA THR A 363 3.64 -13.96 23.78
C THR A 363 3.65 -13.57 25.26
N TYR A 364 2.50 -13.23 25.83
CA TYR A 364 2.37 -12.91 27.26
C TYR A 364 2.40 -14.19 28.14
N PRO A 365 2.71 -14.11 29.45
CA PRO A 365 2.58 -15.24 30.36
C PRO A 365 1.12 -15.70 30.52
N HIS A 366 0.87 -16.99 30.29
CA HIS A 366 -0.45 -17.61 30.44
C HIS A 366 -0.44 -18.64 31.59
N TYR A 367 -1.50 -18.66 32.39
CA TYR A 367 -1.74 -19.65 33.44
C TYR A 367 -3.13 -20.23 33.27
N SER A 368 -3.28 -21.56 33.29
CA SER A 368 -4.60 -22.18 33.24
C SER A 368 -5.44 -21.79 34.46
N LEU A 369 -6.72 -21.48 34.27
CA LEU A 369 -7.66 -21.20 35.34
C LEU A 369 -7.72 -22.35 36.35
N ALA A 370 -7.65 -23.60 35.89
CA ALA A 370 -7.60 -24.76 36.77
C ALA A 370 -6.40 -24.71 37.71
N ASP A 371 -5.21 -24.41 37.20
CA ASP A 371 -3.99 -24.37 38.02
C ASP A 371 -4.04 -23.24 39.05
N VAL A 372 -4.63 -22.09 38.70
CA VAL A 372 -4.84 -20.99 39.65
C VAL A 372 -5.83 -21.41 40.74
N VAL A 373 -6.96 -22.02 40.38
CA VAL A 373 -7.98 -22.48 41.35
C VAL A 373 -7.44 -23.57 42.28
N GLU A 374 -6.60 -24.47 41.78
CA GLU A 374 -5.95 -25.53 42.54
C GLU A 374 -4.69 -25.08 43.30
N LYS A 375 -4.32 -23.79 43.22
CA LYS A 375 -3.09 -23.21 43.80
C LYS A 375 -1.80 -23.89 43.30
N LYS A 376 -1.78 -24.37 42.07
CA LYS A 376 -0.59 -24.93 41.38
C LYS A 376 0.24 -23.84 40.69
N ILE A 377 0.50 -22.75 41.40
CA ILE A 377 1.23 -21.58 40.89
C ILE A 377 2.50 -21.37 41.71
N SER A 378 3.52 -20.74 41.11
CA SER A 378 4.71 -20.34 41.85
C SER A 378 4.36 -19.18 42.79
N PRO A 379 4.82 -19.19 44.06
CA PRO A 379 4.53 -18.10 44.99
C PRO A 379 5.03 -16.75 44.47
N GLY A 380 4.17 -15.73 44.50
CA GLY A 380 4.44 -14.37 44.02
C GLY A 380 4.40 -14.22 42.49
N ALA A 381 3.87 -15.20 41.77
CA ALA A 381 3.72 -15.14 40.31
C ALA A 381 2.84 -13.96 39.84
N PHE A 382 1.89 -13.51 40.67
CA PHE A 382 0.97 -12.42 40.36
C PHE A 382 1.25 -11.13 41.15
N GLY A 383 2.41 -11.02 41.81
CA GLY A 383 2.75 -9.85 42.61
C GLY A 383 2.74 -8.54 41.81
N GLY A 384 1.75 -7.69 42.04
CA GLY A 384 1.61 -6.39 41.39
C GLY A 384 1.17 -6.43 39.92
N THR A 385 0.68 -7.56 39.43
CA THR A 385 0.34 -7.78 38.02
C THR A 385 -1.06 -7.30 37.66
N ILE A 386 -1.28 -7.07 36.36
CA ILE A 386 -2.57 -6.94 35.69
C ILE A 386 -2.95 -8.33 35.20
N VAL A 387 -4.06 -8.87 35.69
CA VAL A 387 -4.53 -10.20 35.33
C VAL A 387 -5.74 -10.09 34.40
N LEU A 388 -5.60 -10.64 33.19
CA LEU A 388 -6.68 -10.74 32.22
C LEU A 388 -7.23 -12.17 32.24
N VAL A 389 -8.55 -12.33 32.33
CA VAL A 389 -9.20 -13.64 32.36
C VAL A 389 -10.05 -13.79 31.11
N GLY A 390 -9.74 -14.76 30.25
CA GLY A 390 -10.43 -14.92 28.97
C GLY A 390 -10.38 -16.34 28.41
N ALA A 391 -11.15 -16.58 27.35
CA ALA A 391 -11.29 -17.91 26.76
C ALA A 391 -10.26 -18.18 25.66
N THR A 392 -9.48 -19.26 25.83
CA THR A 392 -8.48 -19.70 24.85
C THR A 392 -8.74 -21.11 24.32
N ALA A 393 -9.69 -21.84 24.93
CA ALA A 393 -10.14 -23.12 24.41
C ALA A 393 -10.83 -22.99 23.04
N THR A 394 -10.42 -23.83 22.08
CA THR A 394 -10.94 -23.83 20.70
C THR A 394 -12.47 -23.95 20.61
N GLY A 395 -13.09 -24.66 21.56
CA GLY A 395 -14.55 -24.87 21.59
C GLY A 395 -15.38 -23.70 22.15
N ILE A 396 -14.75 -22.70 22.78
CA ILE A 396 -15.46 -21.55 23.38
C ILE A 396 -15.55 -20.37 22.39
N GLY A 397 -14.61 -20.28 21.44
CA GLY A 397 -14.79 -19.51 20.21
C GLY A 397 -14.28 -18.06 20.20
N ASP A 398 -13.38 -17.68 21.10
CA ASP A 398 -12.76 -16.34 21.08
C ASP A 398 -11.35 -16.30 20.45
N LEU A 399 -11.14 -17.12 19.43
CA LEU A 399 -9.91 -17.07 18.63
C LEU A 399 -10.08 -16.11 17.45
N ARG A 400 -9.07 -15.29 17.20
CA ARG A 400 -9.09 -14.19 16.23
C ARG A 400 -7.96 -14.33 15.21
N THR A 401 -8.10 -13.61 14.10
CA THR A 401 -7.01 -13.41 13.13
C THR A 401 -6.35 -12.06 13.40
N THR A 402 -5.04 -12.03 13.53
CA THR A 402 -4.23 -10.81 13.77
C THR A 402 -3.16 -10.66 12.66
N PRO A 403 -2.37 -9.58 12.63
CA PRO A 403 -1.31 -9.38 11.63
C PRO A 403 -0.27 -10.49 11.53
N TYR A 404 -0.14 -11.34 12.55
CA TYR A 404 0.73 -12.52 12.52
C TYR A 404 0.13 -13.71 11.75
N GLY A 405 -1.14 -13.63 11.35
CA GLY A 405 -1.90 -14.67 10.67
C GLY A 405 -2.52 -15.70 11.63
N GLY A 406 -3.17 -16.72 11.07
CA GLY A 406 -3.80 -17.80 11.85
C GLY A 406 -5.22 -17.49 12.33
N LEU A 407 -5.97 -18.53 12.71
CA LEU A 407 -7.29 -18.44 13.35
C LEU A 407 -7.22 -18.83 14.83
N ASP A 408 -6.01 -18.81 15.40
CA ASP A 408 -5.65 -19.37 16.71
C ASP A 408 -5.10 -18.34 17.69
N TYR A 409 -5.21 -17.04 17.37
CA TYR A 409 -4.76 -15.97 18.26
C TYR A 409 -5.80 -15.74 19.38
N PRO A 410 -5.43 -15.83 20.68
CA PRO A 410 -6.37 -15.58 21.78
C PRO A 410 -6.92 -14.15 21.79
N GLY A 411 -8.25 -13.98 21.82
CA GLY A 411 -8.89 -12.66 21.86
C GLY A 411 -8.46 -11.83 23.08
N VAL A 412 -8.38 -12.46 24.25
CA VAL A 412 -7.86 -11.85 25.49
C VAL A 412 -6.45 -11.25 25.36
N GLU A 413 -5.62 -11.80 24.47
CA GLU A 413 -4.26 -11.29 24.24
C GLU A 413 -4.25 -10.01 23.39
N ILE A 414 -5.35 -9.71 22.68
CA ILE A 414 -5.55 -8.40 22.03
C ILE A 414 -5.64 -7.32 23.11
N HIS A 415 -6.42 -7.58 24.18
CA HIS A 415 -6.51 -6.69 25.35
C HIS A 415 -5.16 -6.50 26.04
N ALA A 416 -4.38 -7.58 26.18
CA ALA A 416 -3.00 -7.50 26.70
C ALA A 416 -2.14 -6.52 25.87
N ASN A 417 -2.18 -6.62 24.55
CA ASN A 417 -1.43 -5.71 23.66
C ASN A 417 -1.91 -4.26 23.76
N VAL A 418 -3.23 -4.02 23.86
CA VAL A 418 -3.78 -2.67 24.01
C VAL A 418 -3.34 -2.06 25.34
N ILE A 419 -3.49 -2.79 26.46
CA ILE A 419 -3.06 -2.34 27.78
C ILE A 419 -1.56 -2.05 27.79
N ASP A 420 -0.73 -2.92 27.23
CA ASP A 420 0.72 -2.72 27.11
C ASP A 420 1.02 -1.42 26.32
N CYS A 421 0.32 -1.21 25.21
CA CYS A 421 0.44 0.03 24.43
C CYS A 421 0.02 1.28 25.21
N ILE A 422 -1.00 1.20 26.08
CA ILE A 422 -1.40 2.32 26.95
C ILE A 422 -0.30 2.61 27.97
N LEU A 423 0.22 1.57 28.64
CA LEU A 423 1.24 1.72 29.68
C LEU A 423 2.56 2.27 29.12
N HIS A 424 2.96 1.86 27.92
CA HIS A 424 4.23 2.25 27.30
C HIS A 424 4.12 3.34 26.23
N GLN A 425 2.91 3.83 25.93
CA GLN A 425 2.66 4.85 24.92
C GLN A 425 3.19 4.44 23.54
N SER A 426 3.06 3.15 23.21
CA SER A 426 3.74 2.49 22.09
C SER A 426 2.82 2.12 20.93
N PHE A 427 1.65 2.76 20.83
CA PHE A 427 0.71 2.57 19.72
C PHE A 427 1.32 2.90 18.35
N LEU A 428 0.74 2.31 17.29
CA LEU A 428 1.00 2.75 15.93
C LEU A 428 0.17 3.99 15.62
N TYR A 429 0.83 5.07 15.24
CA TYR A 429 0.18 6.34 14.95
C TYR A 429 -0.03 6.53 13.45
N ARG A 430 -1.26 6.89 13.10
CA ARG A 430 -1.65 7.40 11.78
C ARG A 430 -2.43 8.71 11.97
N GLY A 431 -1.74 9.85 11.88
CA GLY A 431 -2.33 11.18 12.03
C GLY A 431 -1.82 12.16 10.98
N ALA A 432 -2.04 13.46 11.20
CA ALA A 432 -1.71 14.51 10.23
C ALA A 432 -0.23 14.51 9.77
N LYS A 433 0.71 14.15 10.66
CA LYS A 433 2.14 14.07 10.32
C LYS A 433 2.45 12.91 9.38
N GLN A 434 1.85 11.75 9.62
CA GLN A 434 2.00 10.57 8.76
C GLN A 434 1.31 10.78 7.42
N THR A 435 0.11 11.36 7.42
CA THR A 435 -0.58 11.76 6.18
C THR A 435 0.25 12.74 5.35
N LEU A 436 0.89 13.73 6.00
CA LEU A 436 1.81 14.64 5.31
C LEU A 436 3.02 13.90 4.74
N ALA A 437 3.63 12.98 5.48
CA ALA A 437 4.74 12.18 5.01
C ALA A 437 4.35 11.32 3.78
N ASP A 438 3.18 10.67 3.81
CA ASP A 438 2.64 9.89 2.68
C ASP A 438 2.48 10.79 1.44
N VAL A 439 1.90 11.98 1.58
CA VAL A 439 1.74 12.95 0.49
C VAL A 439 3.09 13.42 -0.06
N LEU A 440 4.07 13.66 0.81
CA LEU A 440 5.43 14.03 0.40
C LEU A 440 6.13 12.91 -0.36
N LEU A 441 5.92 11.65 0.03
CA LEU A 441 6.45 10.48 -0.69
C LEU A 441 5.81 10.34 -2.07
N VAL A 442 4.48 10.47 -2.17
CA VAL A 442 3.77 10.48 -3.47
C VAL A 442 4.28 11.61 -4.35
N PHE A 443 4.43 12.81 -3.80
CA PHE A 443 4.97 13.96 -4.53
C PHE A 443 6.40 13.70 -5.01
N PHE A 444 7.27 13.15 -4.16
CA PHE A 444 8.67 12.85 -4.47
C PHE A 444 8.82 11.82 -5.59
N PHE A 445 8.07 10.72 -5.53
CA PHE A 445 8.09 9.67 -6.58
C PHE A 445 7.31 10.06 -7.84
N GLY A 446 6.47 11.08 -7.75
CA GLY A 446 5.77 11.67 -8.88
C GLY A 446 6.62 12.68 -9.65
N ILE A 447 6.85 13.86 -9.06
CA ILE A 447 7.38 15.02 -9.78
C ILE A 447 8.92 15.03 -9.84
N PRO A 448 9.68 15.06 -8.72
CA PRO A 448 11.14 15.00 -8.76
C PRO A 448 11.68 13.81 -9.55
N LEU A 449 11.11 12.61 -9.35
CA LEU A 449 11.51 11.43 -10.12
C LEU A 449 11.19 11.59 -11.61
N GLY A 450 10.00 12.10 -11.97
CA GLY A 450 9.62 12.36 -13.34
C GLY A 450 10.55 13.35 -14.06
N ILE A 451 10.97 14.41 -13.35
CA ILE A 451 11.96 15.39 -13.84
C ILE A 451 13.30 14.68 -14.07
N TRP A 452 13.80 13.92 -13.09
CA TRP A 452 15.04 13.16 -13.24
C TRP A 452 14.98 12.20 -14.43
N MET A 453 13.88 11.47 -14.58
CA MET A 453 13.65 10.57 -15.71
C MET A 453 13.62 11.30 -17.04
N ALA A 454 13.08 12.53 -17.12
CA ALA A 454 13.10 13.33 -18.34
C ALA A 454 14.52 13.76 -18.75
N LEU A 455 15.44 13.91 -17.79
CA LEU A 455 16.81 14.37 -18.03
C LEU A 455 17.78 13.24 -18.40
N VAL A 456 17.45 12.01 -18.05
CA VAL A 456 18.34 10.84 -18.16
C VAL A 456 18.03 10.01 -19.41
N THR A 457 18.98 9.26 -20.00
CA THR A 457 18.65 8.39 -21.16
C THR A 457 17.89 7.12 -20.74
N PRO A 458 17.04 6.51 -21.59
CA PRO A 458 16.16 5.38 -21.19
C PRO A 458 16.86 4.19 -20.52
N ARG A 459 18.09 3.84 -20.93
CA ARG A 459 18.89 2.76 -20.30
C ARG A 459 19.09 2.92 -18.79
N TRP A 460 19.11 4.16 -18.28
CA TRP A 460 19.34 4.45 -16.87
C TRP A 460 18.03 4.60 -16.07
N MET A 461 16.87 4.61 -16.73
CA MET A 461 15.58 4.76 -16.02
C MET A 461 15.24 3.57 -15.12
N TRP A 462 15.75 2.38 -15.45
CA TRP A 462 15.61 1.20 -14.60
C TRP A 462 16.21 1.40 -13.20
N PHE A 463 17.18 2.31 -13.03
CA PHE A 463 17.66 2.66 -11.70
C PHE A 463 16.59 3.34 -10.83
N GLY A 464 15.59 3.98 -11.45
CA GLY A 464 14.43 4.49 -10.74
C GLY A 464 13.63 3.38 -10.05
N ALA A 465 13.57 2.17 -10.63
CA ALA A 465 12.89 1.04 -10.00
C ALA A 465 13.57 0.59 -8.69
N PHE A 466 14.90 0.75 -8.57
CA PHE A 466 15.62 0.42 -7.34
C PHE A 466 15.27 1.34 -6.16
N LEU A 467 14.61 2.48 -6.40
CA LEU A 467 14.09 3.33 -5.33
C LEU A 467 12.97 2.65 -4.49
N ILE A 468 12.47 1.50 -4.92
CA ILE A 468 11.57 0.68 -4.11
C ILE A 468 12.25 0.19 -2.82
N VAL A 469 13.56 -0.10 -2.88
CA VAL A 469 14.33 -0.60 -1.73
C VAL A 469 14.42 0.44 -0.60
N PRO A 470 14.86 1.69 -0.84
CA PRO A 470 14.84 2.71 0.19
C PRO A 470 13.40 3.06 0.63
N LEU A 471 12.39 2.97 -0.23
CA LEU A 471 10.99 3.14 0.19
C LEU A 471 10.60 2.09 1.25
N VAL A 472 10.81 0.80 0.96
CA VAL A 472 10.56 -0.29 1.92
C VAL A 472 11.35 -0.07 3.21
N ALA A 473 12.61 0.37 3.12
CA ALA A 473 13.44 0.64 4.30
C ALA A 473 12.90 1.80 5.14
N VAL A 474 12.44 2.90 4.52
CA VAL A 474 11.84 4.05 5.21
C VAL A 474 10.52 3.65 5.88
N ASP A 475 9.65 2.93 5.17
CA ASP A 475 8.39 2.41 5.71
C ASP A 475 8.62 1.49 6.92
N TYR A 476 9.55 0.54 6.80
CA TYR A 476 9.88 -0.38 7.88
C TYR A 476 10.54 0.34 9.07
N PHE A 477 11.44 1.29 8.81
CA PHE A 477 12.06 2.10 9.86
C PHE A 477 11.01 2.94 10.60
N ALA A 478 10.08 3.59 9.89
CA ALA A 478 8.99 4.34 10.48
C ALA A 478 8.09 3.45 11.35
N PHE A 479 7.77 2.26 10.88
CA PHE A 479 7.01 1.25 11.62
C PHE A 479 7.67 0.84 12.94
N LEU A 480 9.00 0.64 12.96
CA LEU A 480 9.74 0.36 14.20
C LEU A 480 9.71 1.52 15.21
N HIS A 481 9.43 2.75 14.75
CA HIS A 481 9.32 3.94 15.59
C HIS A 481 7.86 4.34 15.88
N GLY A 482 6.91 3.42 15.68
CA GLY A 482 5.50 3.65 16.00
C GLY A 482 4.72 4.43 14.93
N TRP A 483 5.25 4.61 13.73
CA TRP A 483 4.54 5.28 12.62
C TRP A 483 4.05 4.28 11.60
N TRP A 484 2.78 4.38 11.22
CA TRP A 484 2.26 3.64 10.07
C TRP A 484 2.14 4.56 8.86
N LEU A 485 3.12 4.45 7.97
CA LEU A 485 3.15 5.10 6.65
C LEU A 485 2.56 4.18 5.58
N ASN A 486 1.94 4.80 4.58
CA ASN A 486 1.36 4.12 3.43
C ASN A 486 2.45 3.72 2.44
N PHE A 487 2.58 2.42 2.17
CA PHE A 487 3.49 1.91 1.16
C PHE A 487 2.81 1.79 -0.20
N GLY A 488 1.53 1.37 -0.22
CA GLY A 488 0.82 1.01 -1.45
C GLY A 488 0.79 2.12 -2.50
N VAL A 489 0.39 3.33 -2.12
CA VAL A 489 0.22 4.44 -3.07
C VAL A 489 1.57 5.03 -3.53
N PRO A 490 2.55 5.32 -2.64
CA PRO A 490 3.89 5.72 -3.08
C PRO A 490 4.57 4.69 -3.97
N ALA A 491 4.46 3.39 -3.66
CA ALA A 491 5.02 2.31 -4.49
C ALA A 491 4.34 2.23 -5.87
N LEU A 492 3.02 2.39 -5.93
CA LEU A 492 2.27 2.44 -7.19
C LEU A 492 2.66 3.68 -8.01
N THR A 493 2.85 4.83 -7.36
CA THR A 493 3.29 6.07 -8.00
C THR A 493 4.68 5.90 -8.60
N LEU A 494 5.63 5.39 -7.81
CA LEU A 494 6.98 5.06 -8.25
C LEU A 494 6.96 4.13 -9.47
N SER A 495 6.28 2.99 -9.34
CA SER A 495 6.27 1.93 -10.35
C SER A 495 5.59 2.39 -11.64
N SER A 496 4.44 3.05 -11.54
CA SER A 496 3.70 3.57 -12.69
C SER A 496 4.48 4.67 -13.40
N ASN A 497 5.15 5.55 -12.66
CA ASN A 497 5.97 6.62 -13.24
C ASN A 497 7.17 6.05 -13.99
N VAL A 498 7.91 5.13 -13.36
CA VAL A 498 9.04 4.44 -14.01
C VAL A 498 8.58 3.71 -15.27
N LEU A 499 7.47 2.96 -15.20
CA LEU A 499 6.95 2.19 -16.33
C LEU A 499 6.46 3.07 -17.48
N LEU A 500 5.54 4.01 -17.20
CA LEU A 500 4.85 4.78 -18.23
C LEU A 500 5.76 5.79 -18.92
N VAL A 501 6.64 6.47 -18.17
CA VAL A 501 7.61 7.41 -18.77
C VAL A 501 8.64 6.65 -19.60
N SER A 502 9.14 5.50 -19.12
CA SER A 502 10.08 4.67 -19.88
C SER A 502 9.46 4.12 -21.15
N LEU A 503 8.22 3.61 -21.07
CA LEU A 503 7.48 3.09 -22.22
C LEU A 503 7.23 4.18 -23.27
N TYR A 504 6.76 5.36 -22.83
CA TYR A 504 6.57 6.50 -23.72
C TYR A 504 7.89 6.87 -24.43
N ARG A 505 8.99 6.98 -23.69
CA ARG A 505 10.27 7.35 -24.28
C ARG A 505 10.82 6.28 -25.21
N ALA A 506 10.68 5.00 -24.88
CA ALA A 506 11.07 3.92 -25.77
C ALA A 506 10.30 3.94 -27.10
N LEU A 507 8.96 4.08 -27.04
CA LEU A 507 8.12 4.04 -28.24
C LEU A 507 8.26 5.26 -29.14
N PHE A 508 8.43 6.45 -28.56
CA PHE A 508 8.44 7.71 -29.33
C PHE A 508 9.85 8.17 -29.71
N GLU A 509 10.88 7.98 -28.87
CA GLU A 509 12.27 8.28 -29.27
C GLU A 509 12.76 7.34 -30.37
N GLU A 510 12.31 6.08 -30.38
CA GLU A 510 12.63 5.16 -31.47
C GLU A 510 12.02 5.56 -32.80
N LYS A 511 10.77 6.07 -32.81
CA LYS A 511 10.12 6.53 -34.04
C LYS A 511 10.87 7.67 -34.70
N GLU A 512 11.38 8.62 -33.91
CA GLU A 512 12.14 9.76 -34.43
C GLU A 512 13.47 9.29 -35.04
N LYS A 513 14.20 8.40 -34.35
CA LYS A 513 15.44 7.79 -34.88
C LYS A 513 15.19 6.95 -36.13
N ARG A 514 14.11 6.17 -36.18
CA ARG A 514 13.74 5.36 -37.36
C ARG A 514 13.32 6.23 -38.53
N ARG A 515 12.58 7.34 -38.29
CA ARG A 515 12.18 8.30 -39.33
C ARG A 515 13.40 8.95 -39.99
N VAL A 516 14.37 9.39 -39.18
CA VAL A 516 15.65 9.92 -39.69
C VAL A 516 16.39 8.83 -40.47
N ARG A 517 16.53 7.62 -39.91
CA ARG A 517 17.23 6.50 -40.58
C ARG A 517 16.58 6.11 -41.91
N SER A 518 15.25 6.13 -42.00
CA SER A 518 14.51 5.80 -43.22
C SER A 518 14.62 6.92 -44.28
N ALA A 519 14.51 8.18 -43.86
CA ALA A 519 14.63 9.33 -44.77
C ALA A 519 16.01 9.39 -45.46
N PHE A 520 17.09 9.08 -44.74
CA PHE A 520 18.44 9.05 -45.29
C PHE A 520 18.85 7.67 -45.85
N GLY A 521 18.12 6.61 -45.49
CA GLY A 521 18.31 5.22 -45.94
C GLY A 521 18.30 5.00 -47.44
N GLN A 522 17.56 5.85 -48.15
CA GLN A 522 17.38 5.75 -49.61
C GLN A 522 18.51 6.41 -50.41
N TYR A 523 19.30 7.30 -49.79
CA TYR A 523 20.28 8.14 -50.48
C TYR A 523 21.72 7.88 -50.02
N LEU A 524 21.90 7.40 -48.79
CA LEU A 524 23.20 7.30 -48.13
C LEU A 524 23.49 5.86 -47.72
N SER A 525 24.76 5.47 -47.83
CA SER A 525 25.19 4.14 -47.38
C SER A 525 24.94 3.95 -45.86
N PRO A 526 24.77 2.71 -45.37
CA PRO A 526 24.54 2.44 -43.94
C PRO A 526 25.60 3.05 -43.01
N GLU A 527 26.84 3.15 -43.50
CA GLU A 527 27.95 3.76 -42.76
C GLU A 527 27.82 5.28 -42.65
N VAL A 528 27.39 5.95 -43.72
CA VAL A 528 27.15 7.40 -43.72
C VAL A 528 25.99 7.76 -42.79
N ILE A 529 24.91 6.98 -42.79
CA ILE A 529 23.77 7.19 -41.90
C ILE A 529 24.17 7.04 -40.43
N ARG A 530 24.98 6.04 -40.09
CA ARG A 530 25.49 5.85 -38.72
C ARG A 530 26.25 7.08 -38.23
N ARG A 531 27.05 7.70 -39.09
CA ARG A 531 27.83 8.89 -38.75
C ARG A 531 26.99 10.18 -38.73
N LEU A 532 25.98 10.31 -39.59
CA LEU A 532 25.02 11.43 -39.53
C LEU A 532 24.16 11.42 -38.26
N LEU A 533 23.82 10.23 -37.72
CA LEU A 533 23.14 10.11 -36.43
C LEU A 533 23.98 10.64 -35.26
N VAL A 534 25.30 10.71 -35.41
CA VAL A 534 26.23 11.27 -34.41
C VAL A 534 26.36 12.79 -34.54
N ASN A 535 26.35 13.33 -35.77
CA ASN A 535 26.42 14.78 -36.01
C ASN A 535 25.46 15.23 -37.14
N PRO A 536 24.23 15.65 -36.80
CA PRO A 536 23.21 16.03 -37.78
C PRO A 536 23.52 17.30 -38.59
N ARG A 537 24.51 18.13 -38.20
CA ARG A 537 24.83 19.38 -38.94
C ARG A 537 25.59 19.13 -40.24
N LEU A 538 26.07 17.91 -40.46
CA LEU A 538 26.82 17.52 -41.66
C LEU A 538 25.99 17.48 -42.95
N VAL A 539 24.66 17.60 -42.85
CA VAL A 539 23.77 17.69 -44.01
C VAL A 539 23.43 19.13 -44.41
N GLU A 540 23.95 20.14 -43.71
CA GLU A 540 23.81 21.53 -44.14
C GLU A 540 24.66 21.80 -45.41
N PRO A 541 24.18 22.64 -46.35
CA PRO A 541 24.94 22.98 -47.55
C PRO A 541 26.34 23.55 -47.26
N LYS A 542 27.39 22.84 -47.69
CA LYS A 542 28.78 23.29 -47.60
C LYS A 542 29.47 23.14 -48.95
N LYS A 543 30.38 24.07 -49.27
CA LYS A 543 31.31 23.91 -50.39
C LYS A 543 32.36 22.85 -50.03
N THR A 544 32.40 21.79 -50.81
CA THR A 544 33.27 20.62 -50.62
C THR A 544 33.82 20.19 -51.96
N ASP A 545 35.08 19.76 -51.98
CA ASP A 545 35.67 19.15 -53.17
C ASP A 545 35.15 17.71 -53.31
N ILE A 546 34.54 17.40 -54.45
CA ILE A 546 33.88 16.12 -54.69
C ILE A 546 34.19 15.60 -56.09
N THR A 547 34.11 14.29 -56.26
CA THR A 547 34.04 13.66 -57.60
C THR A 547 32.61 13.27 -57.89
N VAL A 548 32.07 13.76 -58.99
CA VAL A 548 30.70 13.49 -59.44
C VAL A 548 30.75 12.55 -60.63
N MET A 549 29.82 11.59 -60.65
CA MET A 549 29.63 10.61 -61.71
C MET A 549 28.22 10.71 -62.26
N PHE A 550 28.12 10.70 -63.59
CA PHE A 550 26.89 10.43 -64.30
C PHE A 550 27.10 9.15 -65.13
N SER A 551 26.16 8.21 -65.03
CA SER A 551 26.15 7.01 -65.85
C SER A 551 24.84 6.93 -66.60
N ASP A 552 24.86 6.92 -67.93
CA ASP A 552 23.67 6.92 -68.77
C ASP A 552 23.62 5.70 -69.71
N ILE A 553 22.43 5.23 -70.06
CA ILE A 553 22.28 4.07 -70.95
C ILE A 553 22.35 4.51 -72.41
N ARG A 554 23.28 3.93 -73.17
CA ARG A 554 23.42 4.23 -74.60
C ARG A 554 22.25 3.66 -75.39
N GLY A 555 21.61 4.51 -76.19
CA GLY A 555 20.51 4.10 -77.06
C GLY A 555 19.24 3.70 -76.30
N PHE A 556 19.05 4.19 -75.07
CA PHE A 556 17.91 3.85 -74.22
C PHE A 556 16.56 4.08 -74.90
N THR A 557 16.38 5.17 -75.65
CA THR A 557 15.14 5.44 -76.39
C THR A 557 14.76 4.26 -77.30
N THR A 558 15.72 3.72 -78.06
CA THR A 558 15.50 2.57 -78.94
C THR A 558 15.19 1.28 -78.17
N ILE A 559 15.73 1.12 -76.95
CA ILE A 559 15.40 -0.02 -76.08
C ILE A 559 13.97 0.14 -75.53
N SER A 560 13.60 1.36 -75.12
CA SER A 560 12.29 1.68 -74.54
C SER A 560 11.13 1.53 -75.52
N GLU A 561 11.37 1.72 -76.82
CA GLU A 561 10.38 1.53 -77.88
C GLU A 561 10.11 0.05 -78.20
N LYS A 562 11.03 -0.86 -77.83
CA LYS A 562 10.97 -2.30 -78.16
C LYS A 562 10.42 -3.16 -77.02
N LEU A 563 10.38 -2.64 -75.80
CA LEU A 563 9.90 -3.35 -74.62
C LEU A 563 8.53 -2.81 -74.20
N ASP A 564 7.69 -3.70 -73.65
CA ASP A 564 6.50 -3.25 -72.93
C ASP A 564 6.90 -2.45 -71.68
N ALA A 565 6.01 -1.55 -71.22
CA ALA A 565 6.27 -0.67 -70.08
C ALA A 565 6.64 -1.45 -68.80
N GLN A 566 6.02 -2.61 -68.55
CA GLN A 566 6.29 -3.40 -67.36
C GLN A 566 7.65 -4.09 -67.43
N ASP A 567 8.01 -4.62 -68.60
CA ASP A 567 9.29 -5.27 -68.84
C ASP A 567 10.45 -4.29 -68.85
N LEU A 568 10.24 -3.09 -69.42
CA LEU A 568 11.19 -1.99 -69.36
C LEU A 568 11.45 -1.54 -67.93
N ALA A 569 10.40 -1.40 -67.11
CA ALA A 569 10.54 -1.03 -65.71
C ALA A 569 11.31 -2.09 -64.91
N ASN A 570 11.02 -3.38 -65.11
CA ASN A 570 11.74 -4.47 -64.46
C ASN A 570 13.21 -4.52 -64.87
N PHE A 571 13.48 -4.33 -66.16
CA PHE A 571 14.82 -4.29 -66.73
C PHE A 571 15.64 -3.12 -66.17
N LEU A 572 15.05 -1.92 -66.16
CA LEU A 572 15.68 -0.71 -65.63
C LEU A 572 15.92 -0.83 -64.12
N ASN A 573 14.94 -1.32 -63.36
CA ASN A 573 15.09 -1.51 -61.91
C ASN A 573 16.22 -2.49 -61.57
N GLN A 574 16.40 -3.56 -62.35
CA GLN A 574 17.49 -4.51 -62.15
C GLN A 574 18.86 -3.83 -62.37
N TYR A 575 19.00 -3.07 -63.46
CA TYR A 575 20.21 -2.30 -63.76
C TYR A 575 20.52 -1.26 -62.68
N LEU A 576 19.55 -0.38 -62.38
CA LEU A 576 19.73 0.68 -61.39
C LEU A 576 20.08 0.11 -60.01
N SER A 577 19.48 -1.03 -59.63
CA SER A 577 19.80 -1.70 -58.36
C SER A 577 21.25 -2.18 -58.29
N ASP A 578 21.77 -2.81 -59.34
CA ASP A 578 23.14 -3.30 -59.37
C ASP A 578 24.16 -2.16 -59.42
N MET A 579 23.88 -1.09 -60.17
CA MET A 579 24.73 0.11 -60.22
C MET A 579 24.77 0.80 -58.85
N THR A 580 23.62 1.02 -58.23
CA THR A 580 23.54 1.64 -56.90
C THR A 580 24.24 0.81 -55.83
N ARG A 581 24.17 -0.53 -55.90
CA ARG A 581 24.95 -1.40 -55.01
C ARG A 581 26.45 -1.11 -55.13
N LEU A 582 26.98 -1.00 -56.35
CA LEU A 582 28.40 -0.71 -56.58
C LEU A 582 28.79 0.68 -56.07
N VAL A 583 27.94 1.69 -56.22
CA VAL A 583 28.14 3.02 -55.61
C VAL A 583 28.32 2.88 -54.10
N PHE A 584 27.42 2.17 -53.42
CA PHE A 584 27.48 2.01 -51.96
C PHE A 584 28.65 1.14 -51.47
N GLU A 585 29.00 0.06 -52.19
CA GLU A 585 30.17 -0.78 -51.87
C GLU A 585 31.49 0.00 -51.92
N HIS A 586 31.56 1.01 -52.78
CA HIS A 586 32.71 1.90 -52.94
C HIS A 586 32.55 3.24 -52.21
N HIS A 587 31.70 3.28 -51.18
CA HIS A 587 31.50 4.44 -50.30
C HIS A 587 31.01 5.72 -51.01
N GLY A 588 30.40 5.58 -52.18
CA GLY A 588 29.73 6.68 -52.88
C GLY A 588 28.38 7.02 -52.27
N THR A 589 27.92 8.23 -52.56
CA THR A 589 26.58 8.72 -52.23
C THR A 589 25.75 8.76 -53.51
N LEU A 590 24.58 8.11 -53.51
CA LEU A 590 23.63 8.20 -54.62
C LEU A 590 22.87 9.52 -54.49
N ASP A 591 22.90 10.33 -55.53
CA ASP A 591 22.20 11.62 -55.57
C ASP A 591 20.75 11.42 -56.03
N LYS A 592 20.56 10.97 -57.27
CA LYS A 592 19.25 10.62 -57.84
C LYS A 592 19.39 9.78 -59.11
N TYR A 593 18.26 9.21 -59.54
CA TYR A 593 18.08 8.72 -60.90
C TYR A 593 17.45 9.81 -61.78
N ILE A 594 17.93 9.95 -63.01
CA ILE A 594 17.41 10.89 -64.01
C ILE A 594 17.01 10.06 -65.23
N GLY A 595 15.80 9.51 -65.23
CA GLY A 595 15.39 8.54 -66.25
C GLY A 595 16.21 7.25 -66.12
N ASP A 596 17.01 6.97 -67.14
CA ASP A 596 17.97 5.88 -67.23
C ASP A 596 19.37 6.21 -66.66
N ALA A 597 19.62 7.48 -66.33
CA ALA A 597 20.89 7.92 -65.80
C ALA A 597 20.98 7.78 -64.26
N VAL A 598 22.17 7.41 -63.78
CA VAL A 598 22.55 7.36 -62.37
C VAL A 598 23.49 8.54 -62.07
N MET A 599 23.11 9.40 -61.12
CA MET A 599 24.00 10.43 -60.58
C MET A 599 24.48 10.03 -59.18
N ALA A 600 25.79 10.00 -58.99
CA ALA A 600 26.42 9.71 -57.70
C ALA A 600 27.64 10.61 -57.47
N PHE A 601 28.08 10.75 -56.21
CA PHE A 601 29.30 11.49 -55.89
C PHE A 601 30.07 10.91 -54.70
N TRP A 602 31.36 11.25 -54.63
CA TRP A 602 32.30 10.87 -53.56
C TRP A 602 32.97 12.12 -52.98
N GLY A 603 33.34 12.08 -51.71
CA GLY A 603 33.96 13.20 -50.99
C GLY A 603 33.00 14.02 -50.12
N ALA A 604 31.71 13.64 -50.06
CA ALA A 604 30.72 14.20 -49.15
C ALA A 604 29.71 13.10 -48.71
N PRO A 605 29.14 13.14 -47.49
CA PRO A 605 29.19 14.21 -46.46
C PRO A 605 30.51 14.32 -45.68
N PHE A 606 31.46 13.41 -45.90
CA PHE A 606 32.77 13.43 -45.23
C PHE A 606 33.87 13.68 -46.24
N GLU A 607 34.84 14.52 -45.86
CA GLU A 607 36.07 14.68 -46.62
C GLU A 607 36.82 13.35 -46.65
N GLU A 608 37.01 12.81 -47.85
CA GLU A 608 37.52 11.46 -48.04
C GLU A 608 38.71 11.49 -49.01
N PRO A 609 39.97 11.44 -48.52
CA PRO A 609 41.14 11.44 -49.39
C PRO A 609 41.08 10.30 -50.42
N GLY A 610 41.31 10.61 -51.69
CA GLY A 610 41.24 9.63 -52.79
C GLY A 610 39.84 9.35 -53.33
N HIS A 611 38.86 10.22 -53.09
CA HIS A 611 37.49 10.09 -53.62
C HIS A 611 37.45 9.93 -55.15
N ALA A 612 38.32 10.63 -55.89
CA ALA A 612 38.44 10.48 -57.35
C ALA A 612 38.84 9.06 -57.77
N ALA A 613 39.81 8.44 -57.08
CA ALA A 613 40.25 7.08 -57.40
C ALA A 613 39.14 6.05 -57.12
N ARG A 614 38.36 6.25 -56.04
CA ARG A 614 37.19 5.39 -55.74
C ARG A 614 36.09 5.54 -56.78
N ALA A 615 35.81 6.75 -57.25
CA ALA A 615 34.84 6.98 -58.32
C ALA A 615 35.27 6.28 -59.63
N CYS A 616 36.55 6.41 -60.03
CA CYS A 616 37.10 5.70 -61.19
C CYS A 616 37.01 4.19 -61.04
N ASN A 617 37.39 3.64 -59.88
CA ASN A 617 37.26 2.20 -59.61
C ASN A 617 35.81 1.72 -59.65
N THR A 618 34.87 2.54 -59.16
CA THR A 618 33.44 2.23 -59.24
C THR A 618 32.98 2.17 -60.69
N ALA A 619 33.37 3.16 -61.50
CA ALA A 619 33.05 3.19 -62.93
C ALA A 619 33.59 1.94 -63.66
N LEU A 620 34.83 1.53 -63.39
CA LEU A 620 35.41 0.32 -63.97
C LEU A 620 34.62 -0.94 -63.58
N LYS A 621 34.22 -1.06 -62.31
CA LYS A 621 33.39 -2.18 -61.85
C LYS A 621 31.97 -2.14 -62.41
N MET A 622 31.39 -0.97 -62.61
CA MET A 622 30.09 -0.82 -63.29
C MET A 622 30.18 -1.35 -64.72
N MET A 623 31.23 -1.00 -65.46
CA MET A 623 31.46 -1.52 -66.80
C MET A 623 31.64 -3.05 -66.81
N GLU A 624 32.38 -3.61 -65.86
CA GLU A 624 32.53 -5.07 -65.71
C GLU A 624 31.19 -5.74 -65.40
N ARG A 625 30.42 -5.18 -64.45
CA ARG A 625 29.12 -5.71 -64.07
C ARG A 625 28.12 -5.66 -65.22
N VAL A 626 28.11 -4.58 -66.01
CA VAL A 626 27.26 -4.50 -67.20
C VAL A 626 27.63 -5.58 -68.21
N ARG A 627 28.92 -5.89 -68.42
CA ARG A 627 29.34 -7.01 -69.30
C ARG A 627 28.86 -8.37 -68.82
N GLU A 628 28.83 -8.59 -67.50
CA GLU A 628 28.24 -9.82 -66.95
C GLU A 628 26.73 -9.88 -67.17
N MET A 629 26.04 -8.76 -66.95
CA MET A 629 24.59 -8.63 -67.17
C MET A 629 24.24 -8.82 -68.64
N GLN A 630 25.04 -8.28 -69.57
CA GLN A 630 24.90 -8.50 -71.02
C GLN A 630 24.90 -9.98 -71.36
N LYS A 631 25.90 -10.76 -70.89
CA LYS A 631 25.97 -12.22 -71.14
C LYS A 631 24.72 -12.95 -70.63
N LYS A 632 24.24 -12.57 -69.44
CA LYS A 632 23.03 -13.14 -68.86
C LYS A 632 21.80 -12.78 -69.69
N TRP A 633 21.63 -11.51 -70.03
CA TRP A 633 20.50 -11.01 -70.78
C TRP A 633 20.45 -11.54 -72.22
N GLU A 634 21.61 -11.75 -72.86
CA GLU A 634 21.71 -12.43 -74.15
C GLU A 634 21.15 -13.86 -74.08
N SER A 635 21.46 -14.61 -73.02
CA SER A 635 20.89 -15.95 -72.82
C SER A 635 19.38 -15.96 -72.51
N GLU A 636 18.84 -14.82 -72.06
CA GLU A 636 17.42 -14.61 -71.76
C GLU A 636 16.66 -13.94 -72.92
N GLY A 637 17.31 -13.67 -74.06
CA GLY A 637 16.72 -13.00 -75.22
C GLY A 637 16.40 -11.51 -75.01
N LYS A 638 17.00 -10.87 -74.01
CA LYS A 638 16.79 -9.45 -73.66
C LYS A 638 17.66 -8.50 -74.50
N PRO A 639 17.29 -7.21 -74.62
CA PRO A 639 18.07 -6.22 -75.36
C PRO A 639 19.48 -6.03 -74.79
N HIS A 640 20.45 -5.81 -75.69
CA HIS A 640 21.80 -5.42 -75.31
C HIS A 640 21.81 -3.98 -74.78
N LEU A 641 22.43 -3.78 -73.62
CA LEU A 641 22.53 -2.48 -72.93
C LEU A 641 23.99 -2.14 -72.70
N ASP A 642 24.42 -0.97 -73.17
CA ASP A 642 25.74 -0.39 -72.92
C ASP A 642 25.58 0.93 -72.16
N ILE A 643 26.61 1.33 -71.42
CA ILE A 643 26.56 2.54 -70.58
C ILE A 643 27.70 3.51 -70.91
N GLY A 644 27.42 4.80 -70.82
CA GLY A 644 28.41 5.87 -70.82
C GLY A 644 28.59 6.40 -69.40
N ILE A 645 29.84 6.53 -68.94
CA ILE A 645 30.13 7.07 -67.61
C ILE A 645 31.02 8.31 -67.74
N GLY A 646 30.49 9.45 -67.29
CA GLY A 646 31.20 10.72 -67.15
C GLY A 646 31.63 10.96 -65.70
N LEU A 647 32.88 11.35 -65.50
CA LEU A 647 33.46 11.64 -64.18
C LEU A 647 34.18 13.00 -64.20
N ASN A 648 33.91 13.85 -63.22
CA ASN A 648 34.67 15.08 -63.03
C ASN A 648 34.83 15.42 -61.53
N THR A 649 35.96 16.03 -61.20
CA THR A 649 36.31 16.39 -59.82
C THR A 649 36.45 17.90 -59.70
N GLY A 650 35.87 18.45 -58.64
CA GLY A 650 35.98 19.87 -58.33
C GLY A 650 35.06 20.29 -57.18
N VAL A 651 35.15 21.57 -56.84
CA VAL A 651 34.35 22.14 -55.74
C VAL A 651 32.88 22.22 -56.15
N ALA A 652 32.00 21.67 -55.31
CA ALA A 652 30.55 21.81 -55.43
C ALA A 652 29.93 22.13 -54.05
N SER A 653 28.73 22.69 -54.05
CA SER A 653 27.94 22.84 -52.82
C SER A 653 27.17 21.54 -52.59
N VAL A 654 27.40 20.86 -51.46
CA VAL A 654 26.74 19.60 -51.12
C VAL A 654 25.97 19.75 -49.81
N GLY A 655 24.72 19.33 -49.79
CA GLY A 655 23.86 19.39 -48.60
C GLY A 655 22.40 19.12 -48.92
N ASN A 656 21.54 19.30 -47.91
CA ASN A 656 20.10 19.29 -48.10
C ASN A 656 19.67 20.53 -48.89
N MET A 657 19.08 20.32 -50.06
CA MET A 657 18.59 21.37 -50.94
C MET A 657 17.19 21.03 -51.48
N GLY A 658 16.40 22.05 -51.82
CA GLY A 658 15.04 21.89 -52.34
C GLY A 658 14.03 22.80 -51.64
N SER A 659 12.75 22.49 -51.80
CA SER A 659 11.66 23.24 -51.17
C SER A 659 11.27 22.61 -49.82
N ALA A 660 10.50 23.33 -49.00
CA ALA A 660 9.99 22.83 -47.72
C ALA A 660 9.17 21.52 -47.87
N LEU A 661 8.60 21.28 -49.06
CA LEU A 661 7.77 20.11 -49.37
C LEU A 661 8.57 18.96 -50.00
N ARG A 662 9.73 19.23 -50.58
CA ARG A 662 10.61 18.23 -51.21
C ARG A 662 12.06 18.69 -51.13
N TYR A 663 12.77 18.18 -50.14
CA TYR A 663 14.21 18.37 -49.93
C TYR A 663 14.96 17.07 -50.23
N GLY A 664 16.11 17.17 -50.90
CA GLY A 664 17.01 16.05 -51.20
C GLY A 664 18.44 16.41 -50.82
N TYR A 665 19.22 15.42 -50.38
CA TYR A 665 20.65 15.59 -50.15
C TYR A 665 21.34 15.53 -51.51
N THR A 666 21.87 16.66 -51.99
CA THR A 666 22.35 16.77 -53.38
C THR A 666 23.53 17.71 -53.55
N ALA A 667 24.21 17.59 -54.69
CA ALA A 667 25.33 18.44 -55.09
C ALA A 667 24.91 19.43 -56.18
N LEU A 668 25.28 20.71 -56.04
CA LEU A 668 25.08 21.77 -57.04
C LEU A 668 26.36 22.56 -57.32
N GLY A 669 26.56 22.96 -58.57
CA GLY A 669 27.64 23.83 -58.99
C GLY A 669 28.15 23.49 -60.39
N ASP A 670 29.10 24.28 -60.88
CA ASP A 670 29.66 24.12 -62.23
C ASP A 670 30.32 22.75 -62.43
N THR A 671 30.93 22.19 -61.37
CA THR A 671 31.50 20.83 -61.36
C THR A 671 30.45 19.77 -61.71
N VAL A 672 29.23 19.89 -61.19
CA VAL A 672 28.13 18.94 -61.45
C VAL A 672 27.66 19.07 -62.90
N ASN A 673 27.47 20.32 -63.36
CA ASN A 673 27.04 20.61 -64.73
C ASN A 673 28.06 20.16 -65.79
N LEU A 674 29.35 20.23 -65.48
CA LEU A 674 30.40 19.71 -66.36
C LEU A 674 30.37 18.18 -66.39
N SER A 675 30.19 17.54 -65.23
CA SER A 675 30.14 16.07 -65.12
C SER A 675 28.99 15.47 -65.93
N SER A 676 27.84 16.14 -66.02
CA SER A 676 26.70 15.65 -66.80
C SER A 676 26.86 15.81 -68.32
N ARG A 677 27.90 16.53 -68.79
CA ARG A 677 28.21 16.75 -70.21
C ARG A 677 29.31 15.85 -70.74
N LEU A 678 30.07 15.20 -69.84
CA LEU A 678 31.10 14.22 -70.14
C LEU A 678 30.45 12.84 -70.36
#